data_AF-A0A8N1SBD1-F1
#
_entry.id   AF-A0A8N1SBD1-F1
#
_cell.length_a   1.000
_cell.length_b   1.000
_cell.length_c   1.000
_cell.angle_alpha   90.00
_cell.angle_beta   90.00
_cell.angle_gamma   90.00
#
_symmetry.space_group_name_H-M   'P 1'
#
loop_
_entity.id
_entity.type
_entity.pdbx_description
1 polymer ?
#
loop_
_entity_poly.entity_id
_entity_poly.type
_entity_poly.pdbx_seq_one_letter_code
_entity_poly.pdbx_strand_id
1 'polypeptide(L)'
;MVLRGLLAPAAARWKRNKAAKRSQNVAWDSVNAPVGQLGLSRYGPQVMSVLCLCTSSIHQSTRNVTQAGKILPSPPSDTFCEQQITPSQEIPTDELALLAKLEEANRTQNKAALLSQYRKMWEKMLIESDAKSLNSLQSNHSRKGSDTSQVSVASGGSGGNGDAAPRRHNPADGEENTWTLWGHIVADWDYHWKKRKESVKELVRQGIPHHFRGIVWQLLSGAHDSPVKKQFAEYIKATSACERIIRRDIARTYPEHDFFKEKDGFGQESLFNVMKAYSLHDREVGYCQGSGFIVGLLLMQQMPEEEAFAVFVALMQEYRLRDMFKPTMAELGVCMYQLEHLVADAHPELHAHFTAQGFHTSMYASSWFLTLFTTALSLPLACRIFDVFLSEGMEIIFKVALAMLQLGKEDLLSLDMEGMLKFFQKQLPGKAEKDPDGLMTLAYGMKINPKRMKKLEKDHTILKMKEQEEMVELRRLRAENRLLRQRTELLEAESAELADRLVRGQVSRAEEEETAFIAQRELAALRHSHLETSHQLEQAHEELRSLSILLEENVTSRQSSLDEILVKQEALSQKEEMIQCLQEELVRVRLHEAENDALIRELRGRIQELEQDKKTLRESTPDNSVAHLQEELIAVKLREAEANLSLKDLRQRVMELSAAWQRHLQEHRSAQSTPAADSTPKKLLFWENRGHEVQKFEEDLMTTRIREMEALTEVKELRLKVMELETQVQVATNQLRRQDEGGKVLKDELEAALARETVLAAKLREQQHKYSDLESKMKDETMMARIRDAEHAQQVAELTQTISLLELKNEEMHAEGELRNNLDDSEKVRELQDKVAELKAEFPTPITSPETEPWRWLE
;
A
#
# COMPACT_ATOMS: atom_id res chain seq x y z
N MET A 1 -21.79 -59.67 56.49
CA MET A 1 -20.55 -59.10 55.92
C MET A 1 -20.80 -58.84 54.45
N VAL A 2 -21.14 -57.59 54.16
CA VAL A 2 -21.97 -57.14 53.05
C VAL A 2 -21.39 -55.81 52.54
N LEU A 3 -21.23 -55.72 51.20
CA LEU A 3 -21.26 -54.54 50.32
C LEU A 3 -20.24 -53.39 50.45
N ARG A 4 -19.39 -53.23 49.41
CA ARG A 4 -19.38 -52.13 48.40
C ARG A 4 -18.00 -52.10 47.69
N GLY A 5 -17.84 -52.19 46.37
CA GLY A 5 -18.80 -52.23 45.26
C GLY A 5 -19.37 -50.85 44.92
N LEU A 6 -19.04 -50.35 43.72
CA LEU A 6 -19.52 -49.12 43.00
C LEU A 6 -18.63 -47.88 43.25
N LEU A 7 -17.96 -47.25 42.28
CA LEU A 7 -18.22 -47.06 40.83
C LEU A 7 -16.92 -46.95 39.99
N ALA A 8 -16.97 -47.43 38.74
CA ALA A 8 -16.10 -47.08 37.59
C ALA A 8 -16.91 -46.13 36.63
N PRO A 9 -16.48 -45.67 35.41
CA PRO A 9 -15.27 -45.95 34.61
C PRO A 9 -14.72 -44.76 33.74
N ALA A 10 -13.76 -45.04 32.84
CA ALA A 10 -13.50 -44.42 31.50
C ALA A 10 -12.13 -43.73 31.22
N ALA A 11 -11.04 -44.51 31.12
CA ALA A 11 -9.78 -44.04 30.48
C ALA A 11 -9.03 -45.11 29.64
N ALA A 12 -9.61 -46.30 29.43
CA ALA A 12 -8.89 -47.44 28.87
C ALA A 12 -9.55 -48.05 27.61
N ARG A 13 -9.84 -47.25 26.58
CA ARG A 13 -10.27 -47.77 25.28
C ARG A 13 -10.01 -46.81 24.11
N TRP A 14 -8.76 -46.45 23.81
CA TRP A 14 -8.41 -45.88 22.48
C TRP A 14 -6.95 -46.06 22.02
N LYS A 15 -6.07 -46.66 22.84
CA LYS A 15 -4.62 -46.83 22.52
C LYS A 15 -4.22 -48.12 21.80
N ARG A 16 -5.16 -48.93 21.27
CA ARG A 16 -4.84 -50.28 20.77
C ARG A 16 -5.20 -50.58 19.31
N ASN A 17 -5.36 -49.57 18.44
CA ASN A 17 -5.77 -49.84 17.04
C ASN A 17 -5.09 -49.02 15.91
N LYS A 18 -3.81 -48.63 16.04
CA LYS A 18 -3.08 -47.98 14.92
C LYS A 18 -1.66 -48.50 14.65
N ALA A 19 -1.28 -49.63 15.24
CA ALA A 19 0.05 -50.24 15.06
C ALA A 19 0.09 -51.37 14.00
N ALA A 20 -1.01 -51.70 13.32
CA ALA A 20 -1.10 -52.88 12.45
C ALA A 20 -1.24 -52.58 10.94
N LYS A 21 -0.68 -51.47 10.44
CA LYS A 21 -0.61 -51.23 8.98
C LYS A 21 0.58 -50.35 8.59
N ARG A 22 1.78 -50.83 8.96
CA ARG A 22 3.05 -50.43 8.35
C ARG A 22 3.73 -51.71 7.86
N SER A 23 3.34 -52.17 6.67
CA SER A 23 4.09 -53.17 5.89
C SER A 23 3.42 -53.35 4.54
N GLN A 24 3.78 -52.48 3.59
CA GLN A 24 3.99 -52.87 2.20
C GLN A 24 4.67 -51.72 1.47
N ASN A 25 5.71 -52.10 0.73
CA ASN A 25 6.47 -51.37 -0.29
C ASN A 25 7.68 -50.54 0.17
N VAL A 26 8.74 -51.33 0.29
CA VAL A 26 10.16 -51.07 0.01
C VAL A 26 10.37 -50.41 -1.38
N ALA A 27 11.24 -49.42 -1.38
CA ALA A 27 12.21 -48.96 -2.39
C ALA A 27 11.92 -49.17 -3.90
N TRP A 28 11.87 -48.03 -4.61
CA TRP A 28 12.72 -47.77 -5.77
C TRP A 28 13.30 -46.36 -5.63
N ASP A 29 14.63 -46.29 -5.71
CA ASP A 29 15.44 -45.08 -5.61
C ASP A 29 15.51 -44.29 -6.92
N SER A 30 15.67 -42.97 -6.75
CA SER A 30 16.61 -42.09 -7.47
C SER A 30 16.12 -41.20 -8.63
N VAL A 31 16.67 -39.98 -8.59
CA VAL A 31 16.81 -38.94 -9.62
C VAL A 31 15.71 -37.86 -9.70
N ASN A 32 15.75 -36.88 -8.77
CA ASN A 32 16.13 -35.48 -9.05
C ASN A 32 15.85 -34.55 -7.84
N ALA A 33 16.91 -33.93 -7.32
CA ALA A 33 16.89 -32.74 -6.47
C ALA A 33 17.30 -31.51 -7.32
N PRO A 34 16.97 -30.26 -6.93
CA PRO A 34 17.53 -29.60 -5.74
C PRO A 34 16.43 -29.12 -4.75
N VAL A 35 16.56 -29.24 -3.42
CA VAL A 35 17.30 -28.36 -2.46
C VAL A 35 16.92 -26.87 -2.65
N GLY A 36 16.37 -26.13 -1.69
CA GLY A 36 16.17 -26.38 -0.27
C GLY A 36 15.35 -25.24 0.40
N GLN A 37 14.94 -25.54 1.63
CA GLN A 37 14.04 -24.81 2.51
C GLN A 37 14.56 -23.47 3.05
N LEU A 38 13.58 -22.60 3.33
CA LEU A 38 13.41 -21.79 4.55
C LEU A 38 14.55 -21.81 5.59
N GLY A 39 15.09 -20.62 5.85
CA GLY A 39 15.82 -20.26 7.06
C GLY A 39 15.50 -18.81 7.44
N LEU A 40 14.47 -18.61 8.27
CA LEU A 40 14.26 -17.40 9.06
C LEU A 40 15.07 -17.57 10.34
N SER A 41 16.19 -16.84 10.50
CA SER A 41 16.65 -16.28 11.78
C SER A 41 17.95 -15.48 11.59
N ARG A 42 17.94 -14.25 12.13
CA ARG A 42 19.10 -13.45 12.60
C ARG A 42 20.22 -13.13 11.62
N TYR A 43 20.23 -11.89 11.12
CA TYR A 43 21.31 -10.87 11.14
C TYR A 43 20.63 -9.58 10.62
N GLY A 44 20.45 -8.51 11.40
CA GLY A 44 21.49 -7.56 11.75
C GLY A 44 21.70 -6.54 10.60
N PRO A 45 21.28 -5.26 10.72
CA PRO A 45 21.42 -4.29 9.65
C PRO A 45 22.83 -3.72 9.65
N GLN A 46 23.73 -4.26 8.82
CA GLN A 46 24.94 -3.55 8.42
C GLN A 46 25.18 -3.75 6.92
N VAL A 47 25.37 -2.61 6.25
CA VAL A 47 25.64 -2.39 4.80
C VAL A 47 24.41 -1.93 3.99
N MET A 48 23.82 -0.83 4.45
CA MET A 48 23.20 0.20 3.60
C MET A 48 23.78 1.54 4.06
N SER A 49 25.04 1.78 3.71
CA SER A 49 25.60 3.13 3.71
C SER A 49 25.23 3.78 2.38
N VAL A 50 24.95 5.08 2.40
CA VAL A 50 24.48 5.93 1.29
C VAL A 50 22.97 5.88 1.05
N LEU A 51 22.18 6.26 2.06
CA LEU A 51 21.04 7.21 1.98
C LEU A 51 20.24 7.20 3.28
N CYS A 52 20.78 7.84 4.33
CA CYS A 52 19.94 8.37 5.41
C CYS A 52 20.70 9.45 6.17
N LEU A 53 20.24 10.69 6.08
CA LEU A 53 20.35 11.63 7.20
C LEU A 53 19.07 12.44 7.31
N CYS A 54 18.49 12.32 8.50
CA CYS A 54 17.58 13.24 9.19
C CYS A 54 16.08 13.06 8.96
N THR A 55 15.50 12.11 9.70
CA THR A 55 14.23 12.33 10.42
C THR A 55 14.36 11.87 11.86
N SER A 56 14.54 12.82 12.77
CA SER A 56 14.17 12.73 14.18
C SER A 56 14.08 14.15 14.72
N SER A 57 12.87 14.65 14.95
CA SER A 57 12.46 15.34 16.18
C SER A 57 11.08 15.99 15.98
N ILE A 58 10.37 16.10 17.10
CA ILE A 58 9.14 16.87 17.36
C ILE A 58 7.81 16.10 17.15
N HIS A 59 7.48 15.33 18.19
CA HIS A 59 6.12 15.24 18.71
C HIS A 59 6.10 16.05 20.01
N GLN A 60 5.38 17.18 20.05
CA GLN A 60 4.63 17.62 21.23
C GLN A 60 3.75 18.83 20.94
N SER A 61 2.55 18.74 21.53
CA SER A 61 1.63 19.83 21.86
C SER A 61 0.69 20.35 20.76
N THR A 62 -0.55 19.86 20.77
CA THR A 62 -1.67 20.69 21.28
C THR A 62 -2.94 19.85 21.46
N ARG A 63 -3.44 19.84 22.70
CA ARG A 63 -4.79 19.41 23.08
C ARG A 63 -5.73 20.62 23.03
N ASN A 64 -6.98 20.33 22.66
CA ASN A 64 -8.23 21.09 22.73
C ASN A 64 -8.30 22.28 23.71
N VAL A 65 -8.88 23.39 23.24
CA VAL A 65 -9.85 24.19 24.00
C VAL A 65 -10.95 24.68 23.04
N THR A 66 -12.18 24.27 23.32
CA THR A 66 -13.45 24.84 22.85
C THR A 66 -13.85 26.04 23.73
N GLN A 67 -14.22 27.19 23.16
CA GLN A 67 -15.36 28.00 23.64
C GLN A 67 -15.72 29.17 22.70
N ALA A 68 -17.03 29.40 22.59
CA ALA A 68 -17.68 30.45 21.83
C ALA A 68 -17.86 31.75 22.64
N GLY A 69 -18.03 32.91 21.96
CA GLY A 69 -18.67 34.09 22.57
C GLY A 69 -18.34 35.48 22.02
N LYS A 70 -19.15 35.95 21.06
CA LYS A 70 -19.84 37.26 20.98
C LYS A 70 -19.10 38.65 20.99
N ILE A 71 -19.37 39.40 19.89
CA ILE A 71 -19.94 40.77 19.79
C ILE A 71 -19.02 42.02 19.99
N LEU A 72 -18.75 42.71 18.86
CA LEU A 72 -18.68 44.17 18.51
C LEU A 72 -17.89 45.18 19.40
N PRO A 73 -17.58 46.43 18.95
CA PRO A 73 -17.94 47.15 17.71
C PRO A 73 -16.80 47.92 16.98
N SER A 74 -17.04 48.35 15.74
CA SER A 74 -16.42 49.52 15.04
C SER A 74 -16.91 50.86 15.66
N PRO A 75 -16.25 52.05 15.57
CA PRO A 75 -16.06 52.87 14.33
C PRO A 75 -14.83 53.86 14.47
N PRO A 76 -14.69 55.03 13.77
CA PRO A 76 -15.49 55.62 12.71
C PRO A 76 -14.76 56.13 11.45
N SER A 77 -15.61 56.34 10.46
CA SER A 77 -15.49 57.08 9.20
C SER A 77 -15.70 58.59 9.40
N ASP A 78 -14.91 59.42 8.71
CA ASP A 78 -15.23 60.82 8.44
C ASP A 78 -15.84 60.98 7.03
N THR A 79 -17.11 61.35 7.03
CA THR A 79 -17.91 62.01 5.98
C THR A 79 -17.45 63.46 5.77
N PHE A 80 -17.39 64.08 4.59
CA PHE A 80 -18.42 64.63 3.70
C PHE A 80 -17.60 65.34 2.57
N CYS A 81 -18.03 65.55 1.32
CA CYS A 81 -19.30 66.10 0.91
C CYS A 81 -19.53 65.83 -0.59
N GLU A 82 -20.77 65.46 -0.87
CA GLU A 82 -21.40 65.20 -2.15
C GLU A 82 -22.03 66.51 -2.66
N GLN A 83 -21.89 66.82 -3.95
CA GLN A 83 -22.89 67.61 -4.67
C GLN A 83 -22.91 67.23 -6.16
N GLN A 84 -24.14 67.04 -6.62
CA GLN A 84 -24.62 66.45 -7.87
C GLN A 84 -24.40 67.36 -9.10
N ILE A 85 -24.33 66.77 -10.31
CA ILE A 85 -25.26 66.99 -11.46
C ILE A 85 -24.68 66.38 -12.77
N THR A 86 -25.25 65.21 -13.18
CA THR A 86 -25.69 64.77 -14.54
C THR A 86 -24.67 64.60 -15.71
N PRO A 87 -25.04 64.04 -16.89
CA PRO A 87 -24.39 62.82 -17.43
C PRO A 87 -23.66 63.09 -18.77
N SER A 88 -23.00 62.05 -19.29
CA SER A 88 -22.40 61.93 -20.64
C SER A 88 -20.89 62.21 -20.73
N GLN A 89 -20.10 61.14 -20.82
CA GLN A 89 -19.09 61.01 -21.86
C GLN A 89 -18.75 59.53 -22.03
N GLU A 90 -19.38 58.92 -23.04
CA GLU A 90 -18.89 57.67 -23.62
C GLU A 90 -17.44 57.88 -24.08
N ILE A 91 -16.53 57.03 -23.61
CA ILE A 91 -15.15 57.01 -24.07
C ILE A 91 -15.20 56.70 -25.58
N PRO A 92 -14.65 57.55 -26.46
CA PRO A 92 -14.71 57.32 -27.89
C PRO A 92 -14.08 55.98 -28.24
N THR A 93 -14.79 55.17 -29.05
CA THR A 93 -14.29 53.90 -29.59
C THR A 93 -12.94 54.03 -30.31
N ASP A 94 -12.59 55.24 -30.75
CA ASP A 94 -11.32 55.56 -31.38
C ASP A 94 -10.14 55.60 -30.40
N GLU A 95 -10.31 56.00 -29.13
CA GLU A 95 -9.23 55.96 -28.14
C GLU A 95 -8.91 54.54 -27.68
N LEU A 96 -9.93 53.68 -27.58
CA LEU A 96 -9.77 52.25 -27.27
C LEU A 96 -9.10 51.50 -28.43
N ALA A 97 -9.45 51.85 -29.67
CA ALA A 97 -8.77 51.36 -30.87
C ALA A 97 -7.34 51.90 -30.99
N LEU A 98 -7.08 53.15 -30.56
CA LEU A 98 -5.74 53.74 -30.52
C LEU A 98 -4.88 53.06 -29.47
N LEU A 99 -5.41 52.75 -28.30
CA LEU A 99 -4.72 51.99 -27.25
C LEU A 99 -4.42 50.55 -27.70
N ALA A 100 -5.36 49.87 -28.36
CA ALA A 100 -5.13 48.55 -28.94
C ALA A 100 -4.05 48.59 -30.04
N LYS A 101 -4.08 49.60 -30.93
CA LYS A 101 -3.04 49.81 -31.95
C LYS A 101 -1.70 50.20 -31.35
N LEU A 102 -1.67 50.98 -30.28
CA LEU A 102 -0.45 51.33 -29.55
C LEU A 102 0.11 50.11 -28.83
N GLU A 103 -0.73 49.24 -28.27
CA GLU A 103 -0.30 47.99 -27.64
C GLU A 103 0.22 46.98 -28.68
N GLU A 104 -0.42 46.89 -29.84
CA GLU A 104 0.02 46.08 -30.98
C GLU A 104 1.31 46.64 -31.62
N ALA A 105 1.44 47.96 -31.71
CA ALA A 105 2.68 48.64 -32.10
C ALA A 105 3.80 48.40 -31.07
N ASN A 106 3.50 48.42 -29.78
CA ASN A 106 4.49 48.11 -28.73
C ASN A 106 4.89 46.63 -28.78
N ARG A 107 3.96 45.71 -29.08
CA ARG A 107 4.27 44.28 -29.29
C ARG A 107 5.14 44.05 -30.51
N THR A 108 4.84 44.71 -31.64
CA THR A 108 5.66 44.61 -32.86
C THR A 108 7.02 45.27 -32.70
N GLN A 109 7.11 46.39 -31.98
CA GLN A 109 8.36 47.06 -31.67
C GLN A 109 9.22 46.26 -30.68
N ASN A 110 8.62 45.62 -29.67
CA ASN A 110 9.32 44.68 -28.79
C ASN A 110 9.78 43.43 -29.55
N LYS A 111 8.97 42.88 -30.47
CA LYS A 111 9.36 41.76 -31.34
C LYS A 111 10.51 42.14 -32.29
N ALA A 112 10.47 43.34 -32.86
CA ALA A 112 11.55 43.87 -33.69
C ALA A 112 12.82 44.17 -32.88
N ALA A 113 12.70 44.64 -31.64
CA ALA A 113 13.82 44.85 -30.73
C ALA A 113 14.45 43.52 -30.31
N LEU A 114 13.65 42.49 -30.04
CA LEU A 114 14.10 41.13 -29.75
C LEU A 114 14.84 40.54 -30.96
N LEU A 115 14.26 40.63 -32.16
CA LEU A 115 14.89 40.20 -33.42
C LEU A 115 16.18 40.97 -33.73
N SER A 116 16.24 42.26 -33.39
CA SER A 116 17.44 43.09 -33.50
C SER A 116 18.50 42.69 -32.48
N GLN A 117 18.09 42.36 -31.25
CA GLN A 117 18.97 41.85 -30.20
C GLN A 117 19.53 40.46 -30.56
N TYR A 118 18.71 39.56 -31.10
CA TYR A 118 19.15 38.27 -31.62
C TYR A 118 20.06 38.43 -32.83
N ARG A 119 19.79 39.38 -33.73
CA ARG A 119 20.67 39.69 -34.88
C ARG A 119 22.03 40.24 -34.43
N LYS A 120 22.06 41.10 -33.41
CA LYS A 120 23.30 41.61 -32.81
C LYS A 120 24.06 40.53 -32.04
N MET A 121 23.35 39.64 -31.36
CA MET A 121 23.94 38.48 -30.68
C MET A 121 24.54 37.50 -31.69
N TRP A 122 23.86 37.31 -32.82
CA TRP A 122 24.31 36.53 -33.97
C TRP A 122 25.57 37.10 -34.61
N GLU A 123 25.62 38.42 -34.86
CA GLU A 123 26.84 39.10 -35.33
C GLU A 123 28.00 38.96 -34.34
N LYS A 124 27.73 39.09 -33.04
CA LYS A 124 28.77 38.99 -32.00
C LYS A 124 29.33 37.56 -31.87
N MET A 125 28.47 36.54 -31.99
CA MET A 125 28.90 35.13 -32.00
C MET A 125 29.67 34.76 -33.27
N LEU A 126 29.29 35.32 -34.43
CA LEU A 126 30.00 35.11 -35.69
C LEU A 126 31.44 35.65 -35.58
N ILE A 127 31.60 36.84 -35.00
CA ILE A 127 32.90 37.47 -34.74
C ILE A 127 33.73 36.65 -33.72
N GLU A 128 33.12 36.10 -32.68
CA GLU A 128 33.83 35.24 -31.70
C GLU A 128 34.24 33.87 -32.26
N SER A 129 33.45 33.31 -33.19
CA SER A 129 33.77 32.09 -33.92
C SER A 129 34.94 32.32 -34.87
N ASP A 130 34.92 33.43 -35.62
CA ASP A 130 36.02 33.81 -36.52
C ASP A 130 37.30 34.15 -35.76
N ALA A 131 37.20 34.75 -34.56
CA ALA A 131 38.35 35.02 -33.68
C ALA A 131 38.98 33.74 -33.12
N LYS A 132 38.17 32.70 -32.82
CA LYS A 132 38.67 31.39 -32.38
C LYS A 132 39.28 30.58 -33.53
N SER A 133 38.72 30.68 -34.74
CA SER A 133 39.32 30.14 -35.96
C SER A 133 40.66 30.81 -36.31
N LEU A 134 40.77 32.13 -36.11
CA LEU A 134 42.02 32.87 -36.32
C LEU A 134 43.10 32.52 -35.27
N ASN A 135 42.73 32.33 -34.00
CA ASN A 135 43.68 31.92 -32.96
C ASN A 135 44.15 30.45 -33.12
N SER A 136 43.31 29.57 -33.68
CA SER A 136 43.70 28.19 -34.03
C SER A 136 44.69 28.11 -35.19
N LEU A 137 44.86 29.18 -35.97
CA LEU A 137 45.79 29.24 -37.11
C LEU A 137 47.15 29.87 -36.76
N GLN A 138 47.36 30.35 -35.53
CA GLN A 138 48.59 31.04 -35.10
C GLN A 138 49.55 30.21 -34.23
N SER A 139 49.33 28.89 -34.08
CA SER A 139 50.15 28.03 -33.24
C SER A 139 50.50 26.69 -33.90
N ASN A 140 51.28 26.71 -34.99
CA ASN A 140 52.45 25.81 -35.15
C ASN A 140 53.20 26.01 -36.50
N HIS A 141 54.36 26.66 -36.37
CA HIS A 141 55.65 26.45 -37.05
C HIS A 141 55.79 26.32 -38.59
N SER A 142 56.35 27.39 -39.17
CA SER A 142 57.59 27.43 -39.98
C SER A 142 57.89 26.28 -40.95
N ARG A 143 57.87 26.57 -42.27
CA ARG A 143 59.07 26.71 -43.13
C ARG A 143 58.73 26.86 -44.62
N LYS A 144 59.34 27.90 -45.20
CA LYS A 144 59.82 28.06 -46.60
C LYS A 144 58.83 28.06 -47.76
N GLY A 145 58.86 29.17 -48.52
CA GLY A 145 58.72 29.16 -49.97
C GLY A 145 57.80 30.25 -50.52
N SER A 146 58.40 31.37 -50.94
CA SER A 146 57.87 32.43 -51.83
C SER A 146 57.15 31.83 -53.06
N ASP A 147 56.26 32.48 -53.80
CA ASP A 147 56.22 33.88 -54.21
C ASP A 147 54.92 34.13 -55.04
N THR A 148 54.33 35.33 -54.95
CA THR A 148 53.53 36.03 -55.99
C THR A 148 52.24 35.37 -56.56
N SER A 149 51.13 36.03 -56.93
CA SER A 149 50.73 37.43 -57.05
C SER A 149 49.19 37.50 -57.24
N GLN A 150 48.58 38.46 -56.54
CA GLN A 150 47.57 39.42 -56.99
C GLN A 150 46.44 39.04 -58.00
N VAL A 151 45.20 39.11 -57.49
CA VAL A 151 44.03 39.89 -57.97
C VAL A 151 43.76 39.94 -59.50
N SER A 152 42.59 39.45 -59.94
CA SER A 152 41.46 40.31 -60.39
C SER A 152 40.31 39.54 -61.05
N VAL A 153 39.12 40.05 -60.72
CA VAL A 153 37.78 39.89 -61.30
C VAL A 153 37.69 39.90 -62.83
N ALA A 154 36.78 39.09 -63.39
CA ALA A 154 35.84 39.52 -64.44
C ALA A 154 34.83 38.40 -64.75
N SER A 155 33.57 38.81 -64.88
CA SER A 155 32.40 38.05 -65.29
C SER A 155 32.31 37.90 -66.81
N GLY A 156 31.70 36.80 -67.29
CA GLY A 156 31.04 36.74 -68.59
C GLY A 156 31.14 35.43 -69.37
N GLY A 157 29.99 34.83 -69.69
CA GLY A 157 29.78 34.20 -71.01
C GLY A 157 29.62 32.67 -71.11
N SER A 158 28.37 32.23 -71.26
CA SER A 158 27.81 31.13 -72.07
C SER A 158 28.57 29.81 -72.35
N GLY A 159 27.90 28.71 -72.00
CA GLY A 159 27.43 27.69 -72.97
C GLY A 159 28.43 26.65 -73.51
N GLY A 160 28.24 25.37 -73.14
CA GLY A 160 28.86 24.23 -73.83
C GLY A 160 28.68 22.90 -73.10
N ASN A 161 28.06 21.93 -73.78
CA ASN A 161 27.75 20.57 -73.32
C ASN A 161 28.97 19.69 -72.99
N GLY A 162 28.75 18.70 -72.11
CA GLY A 162 29.38 17.38 -72.17
C GLY A 162 30.57 17.15 -71.25
N ASP A 163 30.36 16.54 -70.09
CA ASP A 163 30.78 15.15 -69.83
C ASP A 163 30.66 14.78 -68.35
N ALA A 164 30.08 13.61 -68.13
CA ALA A 164 29.83 13.03 -66.82
C ALA A 164 31.11 12.41 -66.23
N ALA A 165 31.51 12.89 -65.05
CA ALA A 165 32.35 12.15 -64.10
C ALA A 165 31.89 12.53 -62.67
N PRO A 166 31.85 11.58 -61.72
CA PRO A 166 31.13 11.77 -60.46
C PRO A 166 31.90 12.73 -59.57
N ARG A 167 31.29 13.89 -59.27
CA ARG A 167 31.80 14.82 -58.26
C ARG A 167 31.81 14.09 -56.91
N ARG A 168 33.00 13.90 -56.35
CA ARG A 168 33.17 13.66 -54.91
C ARG A 168 32.51 14.83 -54.18
N HIS A 169 31.46 14.54 -53.40
CA HIS A 169 30.83 15.52 -52.54
C HIS A 169 31.83 15.93 -51.46
N ASN A 170 32.15 17.22 -51.39
CA ASN A 170 32.86 17.81 -50.28
C ASN A 170 31.86 17.91 -49.10
N PRO A 171 32.18 17.46 -47.87
CA PRO A 171 31.27 17.54 -46.72
C PRO A 171 30.85 18.98 -46.36
N ALA A 172 31.67 19.97 -46.73
CA ALA A 172 31.44 21.38 -46.44
C ALA A 172 30.21 21.97 -47.16
N ASP A 173 29.89 21.50 -48.38
CA ASP A 173 28.73 22.00 -49.14
C ASP A 173 27.38 21.51 -48.55
N GLY A 174 27.38 20.42 -47.79
CA GLY A 174 26.19 19.89 -47.13
C GLY A 174 25.81 20.63 -45.85
N GLU A 175 26.82 21.04 -45.05
CA GLU A 175 26.62 21.77 -43.80
C GLU A 175 26.18 23.21 -44.03
N GLU A 176 26.73 23.89 -45.05
CA GLU A 176 26.35 25.26 -45.42
C GLU A 176 24.89 25.33 -45.96
N ASN A 177 24.46 24.31 -46.71
CA ASN A 177 23.06 24.16 -47.15
C ASN A 177 22.10 23.84 -45.99
N THR A 178 22.54 23.05 -45.00
CA THR A 178 21.74 22.74 -43.81
C THR A 178 21.59 23.98 -42.91
N TRP A 179 22.67 24.74 -42.74
CA TRP A 179 22.70 25.99 -41.97
C TRP A 179 21.78 27.07 -42.55
N THR A 180 21.87 27.30 -43.86
CA THR A 180 21.02 28.26 -44.57
C THR A 180 19.54 27.84 -44.55
N LEU A 181 19.25 26.54 -44.71
CA LEU A 181 17.90 26.00 -44.62
C LEU A 181 17.27 26.25 -43.24
N TRP A 182 17.99 25.93 -42.14
CA TRP A 182 17.51 26.20 -40.78
C TRP A 182 17.35 27.69 -40.51
N GLY A 183 18.25 28.53 -41.03
CA GLY A 183 18.14 29.99 -40.96
C GLY A 183 16.83 30.52 -41.58
N HIS A 184 16.45 30.01 -42.75
CA HIS A 184 15.19 30.36 -43.41
C HIS A 184 13.97 29.88 -42.63
N ILE A 185 14.01 28.65 -42.10
CA ILE A 185 12.90 28.08 -41.33
C ILE A 185 12.66 28.84 -40.03
N VAL A 186 13.73 29.24 -39.33
CA VAL A 186 13.64 30.01 -38.09
C VAL A 186 13.12 31.42 -38.35
N ALA A 187 13.52 32.06 -39.46
CA ALA A 187 13.04 33.39 -39.83
C ALA A 187 11.53 33.43 -40.09
N ASP A 188 11.00 32.42 -40.79
CA ASP A 188 9.57 32.31 -41.15
C ASP A 188 8.86 31.13 -40.45
N TRP A 189 9.11 30.95 -39.14
CA TRP A 189 8.62 29.81 -38.38
C TRP A 189 7.10 29.62 -38.48
N ASP A 190 6.32 30.69 -38.32
CA ASP A 190 4.84 30.63 -38.37
C ASP A 190 4.31 30.09 -39.69
N TYR A 191 4.98 30.41 -40.80
CA TYR A 191 4.61 29.93 -42.13
C TYR A 191 4.98 28.45 -42.30
N HIS A 192 6.21 28.08 -41.93
CA HIS A 192 6.72 26.72 -42.08
C HIS A 192 6.03 25.73 -41.13
N TRP A 193 5.72 26.12 -39.90
CA TRP A 193 5.03 25.27 -38.94
C TRP A 193 3.56 25.01 -39.33
N LYS A 194 2.85 26.03 -39.86
CA LYS A 194 1.45 25.89 -40.26
C LYS A 194 1.26 25.18 -41.60
N LYS A 195 2.11 25.45 -42.59
CA LYS A 195 1.96 24.90 -43.97
C LYS A 195 2.86 23.71 -44.29
N ARG A 196 3.95 23.51 -43.54
CA ARG A 196 5.03 22.56 -43.85
C ARG A 196 5.49 21.76 -42.62
N LYS A 197 4.55 21.46 -41.71
CA LYS A 197 4.81 20.73 -40.46
C LYS A 197 5.58 19.41 -40.67
N GLU A 198 5.17 18.61 -41.66
CA GLU A 198 5.78 17.29 -41.88
C GLU A 198 7.23 17.38 -42.38
N SER A 199 7.54 18.36 -43.24
CA SER A 199 8.92 18.60 -43.66
C SER A 199 9.79 19.13 -42.53
N VAL A 200 9.24 19.94 -41.61
CA VAL A 200 9.98 20.37 -40.41
C VAL A 200 10.25 19.17 -39.49
N LYS A 201 9.28 18.27 -39.32
CA LYS A 201 9.48 17.03 -38.56
C LYS A 201 10.60 16.17 -39.14
N GLU A 202 10.64 16.00 -40.45
CA GLU A 202 11.69 15.22 -41.10
C GLU A 202 13.07 15.86 -40.96
N LEU A 203 13.16 17.19 -41.04
CA LEU A 203 14.40 17.92 -40.77
C LEU A 203 14.85 17.79 -39.31
N VAL A 204 13.91 17.81 -38.37
CA VAL A 204 14.21 17.54 -36.95
C VAL A 204 14.76 16.12 -36.76
N ARG A 205 14.25 15.13 -37.50
CA ARG A 205 14.77 13.74 -37.48
C ARG A 205 16.18 13.64 -38.06
N GLN A 206 16.51 14.42 -39.08
CA GLN A 206 17.87 14.52 -39.61
C GLN A 206 18.83 15.22 -38.64
N GLY A 207 18.29 16.02 -37.73
CA GLY A 207 18.97 16.62 -36.60
C GLY A 207 19.07 18.13 -36.66
N ILE A 208 19.00 18.77 -35.49
CA ILE A 208 19.13 20.21 -35.38
C ILE A 208 20.61 20.55 -35.17
N PRO A 209 21.19 21.48 -35.97
CA PRO A 209 22.53 21.98 -35.72
C PRO A 209 22.61 22.66 -34.35
N HIS A 210 23.72 22.45 -33.63
CA HIS A 210 23.90 22.92 -32.24
C HIS A 210 23.53 24.39 -32.03
N HIS A 211 23.98 25.28 -32.92
CA HIS A 211 23.76 26.72 -32.82
C HIS A 211 22.29 27.15 -32.94
N PHE A 212 21.45 26.36 -33.61
CA PHE A 212 20.03 26.67 -33.76
C PHE A 212 19.17 26.03 -32.66
N ARG A 213 19.69 25.08 -31.87
CA ARG A 213 18.89 24.34 -30.87
C ARG A 213 18.21 25.25 -29.86
N GLY A 214 18.95 26.19 -29.27
CA GLY A 214 18.38 27.11 -28.28
C GLY A 214 17.18 27.90 -28.80
N ILE A 215 17.18 28.28 -30.09
CA ILE A 215 16.07 29.00 -30.72
C ILE A 215 14.96 28.03 -31.15
N VAL A 216 15.32 26.95 -31.85
CA VAL A 216 14.35 25.99 -32.39
C VAL A 216 13.59 25.28 -31.28
N TRP A 217 14.20 24.99 -30.13
CA TRP A 217 13.51 24.39 -28.99
C TRP A 217 12.45 25.32 -28.40
N GLN A 218 12.68 26.64 -28.37
CA GLN A 218 11.67 27.62 -27.95
C GLN A 218 10.51 27.72 -28.94
N LEU A 219 10.82 27.58 -30.23
CA LEU A 219 9.83 27.63 -31.29
C LEU A 219 8.97 26.35 -31.33
N LEU A 220 9.58 25.18 -31.15
CA LEU A 220 8.89 23.88 -31.08
C LEU A 220 8.00 23.76 -29.84
N SER A 221 8.48 24.25 -28.69
CA SER A 221 7.71 24.25 -27.44
C SER A 221 6.68 25.38 -27.33
N GLY A 222 6.61 26.30 -28.31
CA GLY A 222 5.73 27.47 -28.24
C GLY A 222 6.08 28.48 -27.13
N ALA A 223 7.21 28.30 -26.43
CA ALA A 223 7.59 29.10 -25.27
C ALA A 223 8.09 30.52 -25.60
N HIS A 224 8.39 30.81 -26.88
CA HIS A 224 8.96 32.09 -27.32
C HIS A 224 8.13 33.31 -26.90
N ASP A 225 6.80 33.24 -26.96
CA ASP A 225 5.87 34.34 -26.61
C ASP A 225 5.12 34.11 -25.28
N SER A 226 5.60 33.18 -24.43
CA SER A 226 4.88 32.81 -23.20
C SER A 226 4.84 33.95 -22.16
N PRO A 227 3.66 34.27 -21.57
CA PRO A 227 3.53 35.30 -20.54
C PRO A 227 4.26 34.95 -19.24
N VAL A 228 4.59 33.66 -19.05
CA VAL A 228 5.26 33.12 -17.87
C VAL A 228 6.68 33.68 -17.71
N LYS A 229 7.31 34.14 -18.81
CA LYS A 229 8.60 34.85 -18.77
C LYS A 229 8.60 36.04 -17.81
N LYS A 230 7.50 36.81 -17.78
CA LYS A 230 7.36 37.99 -16.92
C LYS A 230 7.29 37.65 -15.43
N GLN A 231 6.79 36.46 -15.09
CA GLN A 231 6.65 36.00 -13.71
C GLN A 231 7.98 35.51 -13.11
N PHE A 232 8.95 35.16 -13.95
CA PHE A 232 10.27 34.69 -13.51
C PHE A 232 10.96 35.68 -12.56
N ALA A 233 10.95 36.96 -12.92
CA ALA A 233 11.56 38.03 -12.11
C ALA A 233 10.94 38.17 -10.71
N GLU A 234 9.65 37.82 -10.55
CA GLU A 234 8.97 37.80 -9.25
C GLU A 234 9.35 36.55 -8.45
N TYR A 235 9.43 35.39 -9.10
CA TYR A 235 9.77 34.12 -8.44
C TYR A 235 11.21 34.08 -7.90
N ILE A 236 12.16 34.71 -8.59
CA ILE A 236 13.55 34.77 -8.10
C ILE A 236 13.65 35.52 -6.77
N LYS A 237 12.81 36.55 -6.56
CA LYS A 237 12.76 37.34 -5.32
C LYS A 237 12.09 36.62 -4.16
N ALA A 238 11.20 35.67 -4.45
CA ALA A 238 10.52 34.87 -3.43
C ALA A 238 11.42 33.75 -2.88
N THR A 239 11.10 33.21 -1.71
CA THR A 239 11.85 32.10 -1.07
C THR A 239 11.14 30.76 -1.30
N SER A 240 11.89 29.71 -1.62
CA SER A 240 11.34 28.36 -1.84
C SER A 240 11.68 27.40 -0.70
N ALA A 241 10.72 26.57 -0.32
CA ALA A 241 10.95 25.48 0.65
C ALA A 241 11.91 24.39 0.12
N CYS A 242 12.11 24.32 -1.20
CA CYS A 242 12.90 23.28 -1.86
C CYS A 242 14.39 23.64 -2.05
N GLU A 243 14.84 24.85 -1.67
CA GLU A 243 16.18 25.35 -1.97
C GLU A 243 17.32 24.42 -1.53
N ARG A 244 17.20 23.84 -0.33
CA ARG A 244 18.22 22.91 0.20
C ARG A 244 18.36 21.65 -0.65
N ILE A 245 17.25 21.11 -1.15
CA ILE A 245 17.24 19.89 -1.97
C ILE A 245 17.78 20.23 -3.37
N ILE A 246 17.36 21.36 -3.92
CA ILE A 246 17.82 21.86 -5.23
C ILE A 246 19.35 22.03 -5.23
N ARG A 247 19.94 22.72 -4.24
CA ARG A 247 21.40 22.93 -4.17
C ARG A 247 22.20 21.63 -4.11
N ARG A 248 21.71 20.63 -3.37
CA ARG A 248 22.34 19.32 -3.28
C ARG A 248 22.36 18.60 -4.63
N ASP A 249 21.29 18.74 -5.41
CA ASP A 249 21.16 18.07 -6.70
C ASP A 249 21.92 18.77 -7.82
N ILE A 250 22.06 20.09 -7.76
CA ILE A 250 22.87 20.87 -8.73
C ILE A 250 24.33 20.43 -8.69
N ALA A 251 24.88 20.20 -7.50
CA ALA A 251 26.27 19.76 -7.34
C ALA A 251 26.58 18.40 -8.03
N ARG A 252 25.56 17.60 -8.34
CA ARG A 252 25.68 16.30 -9.05
C ARG A 252 25.13 16.35 -10.48
N THR A 253 24.72 17.51 -10.98
CA THR A 253 24.16 17.68 -12.34
C THR A 253 25.29 18.11 -13.29
N TYR A 254 25.68 17.23 -14.23
CA TYR A 254 26.79 17.44 -15.17
C TYR A 254 28.10 17.96 -14.51
N PRO A 255 28.63 17.32 -13.45
CA PRO A 255 29.77 17.82 -12.69
C PRO A 255 31.06 17.95 -13.51
N GLU A 256 31.19 17.16 -14.59
CA GLU A 256 32.37 17.15 -15.47
C GLU A 256 32.30 18.22 -16.58
N HIS A 257 31.14 18.84 -16.80
CA HIS A 257 30.94 19.80 -17.88
C HIS A 257 31.45 21.19 -17.51
N ASP A 258 32.21 21.85 -18.40
CA ASP A 258 32.89 23.12 -18.11
C ASP A 258 31.95 24.22 -17.58
N PHE A 259 30.70 24.26 -18.06
CA PHE A 259 29.70 25.24 -17.62
C PHE A 259 29.20 25.04 -16.17
N PHE A 260 29.24 23.80 -15.65
CA PHE A 260 28.72 23.44 -14.32
C PHE A 260 29.79 22.97 -13.34
N LYS A 261 31.05 22.84 -13.79
CA LYS A 261 32.18 22.36 -12.99
C LYS A 261 32.56 23.30 -11.85
N GLU A 262 32.42 24.61 -12.05
CA GLU A 262 32.71 25.60 -11.01
C GLU A 262 31.63 25.61 -9.94
N LYS A 263 32.03 25.36 -8.69
CA LYS A 263 31.13 25.38 -7.55
C LYS A 263 30.60 26.80 -7.32
N ASP A 264 29.28 26.94 -7.25
CA ASP A 264 28.60 28.24 -7.17
C ASP A 264 28.95 29.17 -8.36
N GLY A 265 29.42 28.60 -9.48
CA GLY A 265 29.67 29.34 -10.71
C GLY A 265 28.37 29.73 -11.43
N PHE A 266 28.49 30.57 -12.45
CA PHE A 266 27.35 31.14 -13.17
C PHE A 266 26.35 30.07 -13.64
N GLY A 267 26.82 28.95 -14.20
CA GLY A 267 25.94 27.88 -14.66
C GLY A 267 25.15 27.19 -13.53
N GLN A 268 25.79 26.93 -12.39
CA GLN A 268 25.10 26.35 -11.22
C GLN A 268 24.08 27.32 -10.64
N GLU A 269 24.38 28.61 -10.63
CA GLU A 269 23.47 29.66 -10.15
C GLU A 269 22.28 29.83 -11.09
N SER A 270 22.48 29.87 -12.41
CA SER A 270 21.39 29.88 -13.39
C SER A 270 20.49 28.65 -13.27
N LEU A 271 21.07 27.46 -13.08
CA LEU A 271 20.30 26.23 -12.85
C LEU A 271 19.51 26.32 -11.53
N PHE A 272 20.10 26.86 -10.47
CA PHE A 272 19.42 27.09 -9.20
C PHE A 272 18.24 28.05 -9.36
N ASN A 273 18.43 29.15 -10.06
CA ASN A 273 17.40 30.16 -10.30
C ASN A 273 16.20 29.58 -11.04
N VAL A 274 16.43 28.85 -12.14
CA VAL A 274 15.35 28.23 -12.92
C VAL A 274 14.61 27.16 -12.11
N MET A 275 15.33 26.28 -11.42
CA MET A 275 14.70 25.24 -10.59
C MET A 275 13.93 25.82 -9.40
N LYS A 276 14.46 26.88 -8.78
CA LYS A 276 13.80 27.62 -7.72
C LYS A 276 12.51 28.26 -8.24
N ALA A 277 12.56 28.97 -9.37
CA ALA A 277 11.40 29.62 -9.97
C ALA A 277 10.30 28.60 -10.30
N TYR A 278 10.67 27.45 -10.87
CA TYR A 278 9.71 26.38 -11.15
C TYR A 278 9.05 25.81 -9.90
N SER A 279 9.81 25.58 -8.83
CA SER A 279 9.26 25.07 -7.57
C SER A 279 8.21 26.01 -6.94
N LEU A 280 8.27 27.30 -7.25
CA LEU A 280 7.31 28.31 -6.81
C LEU A 280 6.13 28.46 -7.76
N HIS A 281 6.35 28.25 -9.05
CA HIS A 281 5.31 28.28 -10.08
C HIS A 281 4.33 27.10 -9.92
N ASP A 282 4.84 25.88 -9.74
CA ASP A 282 4.02 24.68 -9.54
C ASP A 282 4.29 24.05 -8.16
N ARG A 283 3.50 24.47 -7.16
CA ARG A 283 3.63 23.98 -5.78
C ARG A 283 3.21 22.51 -5.59
N GLU A 284 2.42 21.95 -6.52
CA GLU A 284 1.96 20.56 -6.41
C GLU A 284 3.10 19.59 -6.75
N VAL A 285 3.85 19.89 -7.80
CA VAL A 285 5.05 19.14 -8.19
C VAL A 285 6.25 19.57 -7.34
N GLY A 286 6.43 20.87 -7.15
CA GLY A 286 7.60 21.44 -6.49
C GLY A 286 8.88 21.15 -7.26
N TYR A 287 9.88 20.61 -6.56
CA TYR A 287 11.13 20.14 -7.16
C TYR A 287 11.15 18.60 -7.19
N CYS A 288 11.25 18.03 -8.40
CA CYS A 288 11.47 16.59 -8.56
C CYS A 288 12.93 16.29 -8.91
N GLN A 289 13.51 15.29 -8.23
CA GLN A 289 14.84 14.78 -8.53
C GLN A 289 14.92 14.31 -9.99
N GLY A 290 15.98 14.71 -10.69
CA GLY A 290 16.20 14.41 -12.11
C GLY A 290 15.83 15.55 -13.05
N SER A 291 14.88 16.42 -12.66
CA SER A 291 14.46 17.55 -13.50
C SER A 291 15.59 18.58 -13.75
N GLY A 292 16.54 18.70 -12.82
CA GLY A 292 17.73 19.53 -12.99
C GLY A 292 18.59 19.13 -14.18
N PHE A 293 18.61 17.85 -14.60
CA PHE A 293 19.36 17.43 -15.80
C PHE A 293 18.71 17.92 -17.10
N ILE A 294 17.37 18.04 -17.12
CA ILE A 294 16.63 18.60 -18.26
C ILE A 294 16.90 20.10 -18.35
N VAL A 295 16.79 20.83 -17.25
CA VAL A 295 17.09 22.28 -17.24
C VAL A 295 18.56 22.55 -17.53
N GLY A 296 19.46 21.72 -17.00
CA GLY A 296 20.89 21.78 -17.31
C GLY A 296 21.14 21.63 -18.81
N LEU A 297 20.44 20.71 -19.48
CA LEU A 297 20.50 20.55 -20.93
C LEU A 297 20.08 21.82 -21.68
N LEU A 298 18.97 22.45 -21.27
CA LEU A 298 18.47 23.70 -21.86
C LEU A 298 19.49 24.84 -21.72
N LEU A 299 20.07 25.00 -20.53
CA LEU A 299 21.06 26.05 -20.26
C LEU A 299 22.36 25.83 -21.05
N MET A 300 22.79 24.59 -21.25
CA MET A 300 23.98 24.28 -22.06
C MET A 300 23.81 24.64 -23.54
N GLN A 301 22.59 24.66 -24.08
CA GLN A 301 22.34 25.13 -25.44
C GLN A 301 22.32 26.66 -25.57
N GLN A 302 22.96 27.37 -24.64
CA GLN A 302 23.13 28.82 -24.61
C GLN A 302 21.80 29.58 -24.54
N MET A 303 20.79 28.97 -23.92
CA MET A 303 19.54 29.65 -23.62
C MET A 303 19.66 30.52 -22.35
N PRO A 304 19.19 31.77 -22.37
CA PRO A 304 18.98 32.58 -21.16
C PRO A 304 18.08 31.88 -20.12
N GLU A 305 18.28 32.18 -18.85
CA GLU A 305 17.53 31.55 -17.74
C GLU A 305 16.00 31.76 -17.84
N GLU A 306 15.56 32.94 -18.28
CA GLU A 306 14.13 33.25 -18.47
C GLU A 306 13.49 32.39 -19.57
N GLU A 307 14.22 32.15 -20.65
CA GLU A 307 13.78 31.34 -21.78
C GLU A 307 13.80 29.85 -21.43
N ALA A 308 14.84 29.40 -20.72
CA ALA A 308 14.95 28.04 -20.21
C ALA A 308 13.80 27.72 -19.24
N PHE A 309 13.44 28.67 -18.36
CA PHE A 309 12.27 28.54 -17.49
C PHE A 309 10.96 28.41 -18.28
N ALA A 310 10.75 29.26 -19.29
CA ALA A 310 9.54 29.20 -20.10
C ALA A 310 9.41 27.89 -20.88
N VAL A 311 10.50 27.40 -21.47
CA VAL A 311 10.53 26.08 -22.15
C VAL A 311 10.27 24.96 -21.16
N PHE A 312 10.87 25.02 -19.97
CA PHE A 312 10.65 24.00 -18.95
C PHE A 312 9.20 23.96 -18.45
N VAL A 313 8.54 25.11 -18.29
CA VAL A 313 7.11 25.18 -17.98
C VAL A 313 6.25 24.59 -19.11
N ALA A 314 6.56 24.91 -20.37
CA ALA A 314 5.87 24.33 -21.52
C ALA A 314 6.03 22.80 -21.59
N LEU A 315 7.24 22.29 -21.34
CA LEU A 315 7.51 20.85 -21.23
C LEU A 315 6.67 20.17 -20.16
N MET A 316 6.52 20.82 -19.01
CA MET A 316 5.72 20.30 -17.91
C MET A 316 4.23 20.25 -18.25
N GLN A 317 3.69 21.30 -18.87
CA GLN A 317 2.26 21.41 -19.17
C GLN A 317 1.83 20.64 -20.43
N GLU A 318 2.58 20.77 -21.53
CA GLU A 318 2.16 20.27 -22.85
C GLU A 318 2.67 18.85 -23.15
N TYR A 319 3.78 18.42 -22.53
CA TYR A 319 4.44 17.14 -22.84
C TYR A 319 4.21 16.06 -21.77
N ARG A 320 3.19 16.22 -20.92
CA ARG A 320 2.80 15.27 -19.84
C ARG A 320 3.87 15.02 -18.77
N LEU A 321 4.98 15.77 -18.77
CA LEU A 321 6.05 15.60 -17.78
C LEU A 321 5.61 15.99 -16.36
N ARG A 322 4.72 16.97 -16.22
CA ARG A 322 4.18 17.38 -14.92
C ARG A 322 3.58 16.21 -14.14
N ASP A 323 2.73 15.41 -14.78
CA ASP A 323 2.05 14.30 -14.12
C ASP A 323 3.01 13.15 -13.76
N MET A 324 4.12 13.03 -14.47
CA MET A 324 5.20 12.09 -14.13
C MET A 324 5.99 12.52 -12.90
N PHE A 325 6.17 13.83 -12.70
CA PHE A 325 6.93 14.37 -11.58
C PHE A 325 6.11 14.65 -10.32
N LYS A 326 4.78 14.48 -10.37
CA LYS A 326 3.93 14.56 -9.17
C LYS A 326 4.40 13.56 -8.10
N PRO A 327 4.26 13.86 -6.79
CA PRO A 327 4.77 13.00 -5.72
C PRO A 327 4.27 11.55 -5.74
N THR A 328 3.07 11.31 -6.29
CA THR A 328 2.50 9.96 -6.43
C THR A 328 3.15 9.15 -7.54
N MET A 329 3.88 9.79 -8.47
CA MET A 329 4.54 9.19 -9.64
C MET A 329 3.58 8.29 -10.45
N ALA A 330 2.28 8.61 -10.45
CA ALA A 330 1.24 7.75 -11.01
C ALA A 330 1.42 7.57 -12.53
N GLU A 331 1.73 8.66 -13.24
CA GLU A 331 1.95 8.64 -14.68
C GLU A 331 3.24 7.90 -15.06
N LEU A 332 4.28 7.98 -14.22
CA LEU A 332 5.47 7.16 -14.41
C LEU A 332 5.13 5.66 -14.30
N GLY A 333 4.29 5.27 -13.34
CA GLY A 333 3.80 3.90 -13.22
C GLY A 333 3.05 3.42 -14.47
N VAL A 334 2.18 4.26 -15.02
CA VAL A 334 1.52 4.00 -16.31
C VAL A 334 2.55 3.79 -17.42
N CYS A 335 3.56 4.65 -17.53
CA CYS A 335 4.60 4.52 -18.55
C CYS A 335 5.39 3.21 -18.39
N MET A 336 5.71 2.79 -17.17
CA MET A 336 6.41 1.52 -16.92
C MET A 336 5.55 0.33 -17.34
N TYR A 337 4.26 0.34 -17.00
CA TYR A 337 3.33 -0.72 -17.39
C TYR A 337 3.15 -0.79 -18.91
N GLN A 338 3.04 0.36 -19.57
CA GLN A 338 2.99 0.45 -21.03
C GLN A 338 4.27 -0.11 -21.66
N LEU A 339 5.45 0.30 -21.17
CA LEU A 339 6.72 -0.19 -21.70
C LEU A 339 6.85 -1.69 -21.50
N GLU A 340 6.48 -2.24 -20.34
CA GLU A 340 6.53 -3.68 -20.08
C GLU A 340 5.70 -4.49 -21.09
N HIS A 341 4.49 -4.03 -21.41
CA HIS A 341 3.64 -4.66 -22.42
C HIS A 341 4.17 -4.48 -23.85
N LEU A 342 4.76 -3.32 -24.16
CA LEU A 342 5.41 -3.10 -25.45
C LEU A 342 6.63 -3.99 -25.64
N VAL A 343 7.40 -4.24 -24.56
CA VAL A 343 8.52 -5.19 -24.59
C VAL A 343 8.00 -6.62 -24.78
N ALA A 344 6.90 -6.99 -24.13
CA ALA A 344 6.26 -8.29 -24.35
C ALA A 344 5.83 -8.51 -25.81
N ASP A 345 5.38 -7.45 -26.50
CA ASP A 345 4.99 -7.52 -27.92
C ASP A 345 6.19 -7.55 -28.88
N ALA A 346 7.17 -6.68 -28.64
CA ALA A 346 8.30 -6.51 -29.55
C ALA A 346 9.32 -7.64 -29.38
N HIS A 347 9.59 -8.03 -28.13
CA HIS A 347 10.65 -8.97 -27.74
C HIS A 347 10.13 -9.96 -26.67
N PRO A 348 9.29 -10.94 -27.04
CA PRO A 348 8.67 -11.86 -26.08
C PRO A 348 9.71 -12.72 -25.32
N GLU A 349 10.81 -13.10 -25.97
CA GLU A 349 11.92 -13.85 -25.33
C GLU A 349 12.57 -13.04 -24.20
N LEU A 350 12.80 -11.75 -24.44
CA LEU A 350 13.40 -10.85 -23.46
C LEU A 350 12.44 -10.61 -22.29
N HIS A 351 11.15 -10.42 -22.57
CA HIS A 351 10.14 -10.26 -21.54
C HIS A 351 9.99 -11.51 -20.67
N ALA A 352 10.02 -12.70 -21.27
CA ALA A 352 9.99 -13.97 -20.54
C ALA A 352 11.20 -14.12 -19.61
N HIS A 353 12.40 -13.76 -20.09
CA HIS A 353 13.62 -13.75 -19.27
C HIS A 353 13.53 -12.75 -18.11
N PHE A 354 13.08 -11.52 -18.36
CA PHE A 354 12.87 -10.52 -17.32
C PHE A 354 11.87 -11.00 -16.26
N THR A 355 10.77 -11.64 -16.68
CA THR A 355 9.76 -12.18 -15.78
C THR A 355 10.32 -13.35 -14.94
N ALA A 356 11.10 -14.24 -15.54
CA ALA A 356 11.73 -15.37 -14.85
C ALA A 356 12.75 -14.91 -13.78
N GLN A 357 13.45 -13.81 -14.04
CA GLN A 357 14.43 -13.21 -13.11
C GLN A 357 13.80 -12.21 -12.12
N GLY A 358 12.48 -11.95 -12.19
CA GLY A 358 11.82 -10.93 -11.38
C GLY A 358 12.33 -9.50 -11.66
N PHE A 359 12.80 -9.24 -12.87
CA PHE A 359 13.38 -7.97 -13.28
C PHE A 359 12.31 -7.04 -13.85
N HIS A 360 11.89 -6.04 -13.06
CA HIS A 360 10.84 -5.12 -13.44
C HIS A 360 11.37 -3.92 -14.26
N THR A 361 10.57 -3.45 -15.22
CA THR A 361 10.89 -2.30 -16.08
C THR A 361 11.22 -1.03 -15.30
N SER A 362 10.60 -0.84 -14.14
CA SER A 362 10.85 0.29 -13.24
C SER A 362 12.29 0.36 -12.71
N MET A 363 13.02 -0.77 -12.67
CA MET A 363 14.39 -0.82 -12.13
C MET A 363 15.43 -0.14 -13.02
N TYR A 364 15.22 -0.12 -14.34
CA TYR A 364 16.17 0.47 -15.30
C TYR A 364 15.60 1.64 -16.09
N ALA A 365 14.30 1.63 -16.43
CA ALA A 365 13.73 2.63 -17.32
C ALA A 365 13.29 3.92 -16.61
N SER A 366 13.14 3.92 -15.27
CA SER A 366 12.67 5.10 -14.54
C SER A 366 13.52 6.35 -14.80
N SER A 367 14.85 6.22 -14.85
CA SER A 367 15.75 7.33 -15.17
C SER A 367 15.63 7.79 -16.62
N TRP A 368 15.34 6.88 -17.56
CA TRP A 368 15.19 7.20 -18.98
C TRP A 368 14.01 8.13 -19.22
N PHE A 369 12.86 7.86 -18.61
CA PHE A 369 11.69 8.70 -18.74
C PHE A 369 11.81 10.01 -17.95
N LEU A 370 12.26 9.96 -16.69
CA LEU A 370 12.35 11.15 -15.83
C LEU A 370 13.43 12.14 -16.28
N THR A 371 14.45 11.68 -16.99
CA THR A 371 15.55 12.55 -17.43
C THR A 371 15.63 12.64 -18.95
N LEU A 372 14.67 12.08 -19.70
CA LEU A 372 14.68 12.05 -21.17
C LEU A 372 16.03 11.53 -21.71
N PHE A 373 16.55 10.46 -21.11
CA PHE A 373 17.86 9.86 -21.38
C PHE A 373 19.11 10.71 -21.10
N THR A 374 18.98 11.94 -20.60
CA THR A 374 20.13 12.84 -20.34
C THR A 374 21.14 12.31 -19.33
N THR A 375 20.72 11.44 -18.41
CA THR A 375 21.61 10.80 -17.43
C THR A 375 22.20 9.47 -17.90
N ALA A 376 21.62 8.88 -18.95
CA ALA A 376 21.96 7.54 -19.41
C ALA A 376 22.83 7.55 -20.66
N LEU A 377 22.74 8.58 -21.50
CA LEU A 377 23.43 8.69 -22.78
C LEU A 377 24.29 9.96 -22.84
N SER A 378 25.30 9.97 -23.71
CA SER A 378 26.10 11.16 -24.00
C SER A 378 25.25 12.37 -24.41
N LEU A 379 25.77 13.57 -24.10
CA LEU A 379 25.11 14.85 -24.38
C LEU A 379 24.66 15.02 -25.85
N PRO A 380 25.46 14.67 -26.88
CA PRO A 380 25.03 14.82 -28.27
C PRO A 380 23.82 13.95 -28.62
N LEU A 381 23.79 12.70 -28.15
CA LEU A 381 22.68 11.78 -28.39
C LEU A 381 21.44 12.19 -27.59
N ALA A 382 21.61 12.62 -26.34
CA ALA A 382 20.53 13.19 -25.54
C ALA A 382 19.91 14.43 -26.21
N CYS A 383 20.72 15.31 -26.81
CA CYS A 383 20.22 16.44 -27.61
C CYS A 383 19.37 15.97 -28.80
N ARG A 384 19.82 14.94 -29.53
CA ARG A 384 19.06 14.40 -30.69
C ARG A 384 17.73 13.79 -30.26
N ILE A 385 17.70 13.07 -29.14
CA ILE A 385 16.45 12.53 -28.58
C ILE A 385 15.52 13.69 -28.16
N PHE A 386 16.09 14.73 -27.56
CA PHE A 386 15.34 15.91 -27.14
C PHE A 386 14.77 16.73 -28.32
N ASP A 387 15.53 16.88 -29.40
CA ASP A 387 15.10 17.50 -30.65
C ASP A 387 13.80 16.86 -31.16
N VAL A 388 13.78 15.52 -31.23
CA VAL A 388 12.62 14.75 -31.69
C VAL A 388 11.50 14.73 -30.65
N PHE A 389 11.84 14.69 -29.35
CA PHE A 389 10.86 14.73 -28.26
C PHE A 389 10.01 16.00 -28.29
N LEU A 390 10.61 17.16 -28.57
CA LEU A 390 9.87 18.41 -28.76
C LEU A 390 8.95 18.41 -30.00
N SER A 391 9.16 17.50 -30.95
CA SER A 391 8.41 17.45 -32.21
C SER A 391 7.33 16.35 -32.23
N GLU A 392 7.63 15.19 -31.65
CA GLU A 392 6.75 14.00 -31.61
C GLU A 392 6.15 13.71 -30.23
N GLY A 393 6.66 14.33 -29.16
CA GLY A 393 6.20 14.12 -27.78
C GLY A 393 6.71 12.84 -27.15
N MET A 394 6.01 12.35 -26.11
CA MET A 394 6.44 11.21 -25.28
C MET A 394 6.59 9.87 -26.04
N GLU A 395 5.95 9.72 -27.20
CA GLU A 395 6.03 8.50 -28.00
C GLU A 395 7.47 8.15 -28.40
N ILE A 396 8.33 9.14 -28.64
CA ILE A 396 9.74 8.90 -29.00
C ILE A 396 10.51 8.23 -27.85
N ILE A 397 10.18 8.53 -26.60
CA ILE A 397 10.87 7.96 -25.43
C ILE A 397 10.61 6.46 -25.36
N PHE A 398 9.38 6.03 -25.63
CA PHE A 398 9.05 4.60 -25.76
C PHE A 398 9.78 3.96 -26.94
N LYS A 399 9.81 4.61 -28.11
CA LYS A 399 10.52 4.08 -29.30
C LYS A 399 12.01 3.91 -29.04
N VAL A 400 12.66 4.90 -28.42
CA VAL A 400 14.08 4.85 -28.06
C VAL A 400 14.33 3.79 -26.99
N ALA A 401 13.47 3.67 -25.97
CA ALA A 401 13.59 2.62 -24.95
C ALA A 401 13.54 1.21 -25.57
N LEU A 402 12.59 0.97 -26.49
CA LEU A 402 12.51 -0.31 -27.21
C LEU A 402 13.71 -0.53 -28.14
N ALA A 403 14.17 0.53 -28.81
CA ALA A 403 15.35 0.45 -29.69
C ALA A 403 16.63 0.09 -28.92
N MET A 404 16.81 0.69 -27.74
CA MET A 404 17.87 0.36 -26.82
C MET A 404 17.81 -1.10 -26.36
N LEU A 405 16.61 -1.61 -26.04
CA LEU A 405 16.42 -3.01 -25.66
C LEU A 405 16.71 -3.98 -26.84
N GLN A 406 16.32 -3.61 -28.05
CA GLN A 406 16.61 -4.39 -29.26
C GLN A 406 18.12 -4.47 -29.52
N LEU A 407 18.87 -3.38 -29.29
CA LEU A 407 20.33 -3.36 -29.46
C LEU A 407 21.05 -4.25 -28.45
N GLY A 408 20.54 -4.33 -27.22
CA GLY A 408 21.09 -5.14 -26.13
C GLY A 408 20.51 -6.56 -26.01
N LYS A 409 19.59 -6.96 -26.90
CA LYS A 409 18.77 -8.17 -26.75
C LYS A 409 19.61 -9.44 -26.50
N GLU A 410 20.59 -9.68 -27.36
CA GLU A 410 21.40 -10.92 -27.33
C GLU A 410 22.23 -11.02 -26.05
N ASP A 411 22.81 -9.91 -25.57
CA ASP A 411 23.59 -9.93 -24.34
C ASP A 411 22.67 -10.09 -23.11
N LEU A 412 21.54 -9.38 -23.09
CA LEU A 412 20.59 -9.39 -21.97
C LEU A 412 20.00 -10.78 -21.70
N LEU A 413 19.78 -11.59 -22.73
CA LEU A 413 19.26 -12.97 -22.58
C LEU A 413 20.22 -13.90 -21.83
N SER A 414 21.52 -13.59 -21.84
CA SER A 414 22.55 -14.42 -21.21
C SER A 414 22.88 -14.02 -19.76
N LEU A 415 22.37 -12.87 -19.31
CA LEU A 415 22.74 -12.25 -18.04
C LEU A 415 21.70 -12.52 -16.93
N ASP A 416 22.18 -12.57 -15.69
CA ASP A 416 21.36 -12.63 -14.49
C ASP A 416 20.88 -11.23 -14.06
N MET A 417 20.08 -11.12 -13.00
CA MET A 417 19.49 -9.85 -12.55
C MET A 417 20.53 -8.75 -12.29
N GLU A 418 21.65 -9.08 -11.61
CA GLU A 418 22.71 -8.12 -11.33
C GLU A 418 23.50 -7.75 -12.60
N GLY A 419 23.79 -8.74 -13.45
CA GLY A 419 24.45 -8.57 -14.74
C GLY A 419 23.65 -7.66 -15.68
N MET A 420 22.33 -7.85 -15.75
CA MET A 420 21.42 -7.00 -16.53
C MET A 420 21.47 -5.55 -16.05
N LEU A 421 21.42 -5.30 -14.73
CA LEU A 421 21.47 -3.92 -14.20
C LEU A 421 22.81 -3.23 -14.53
N LYS A 422 23.93 -3.94 -14.39
CA LYS A 422 25.26 -3.43 -14.78
C LYS A 422 25.35 -3.16 -16.28
N PHE A 423 24.74 -4.02 -17.10
CA PHE A 423 24.69 -3.87 -18.54
C PHE A 423 23.94 -2.59 -18.93
N PHE A 424 22.76 -2.35 -18.37
CA PHE A 424 21.96 -1.13 -18.60
C PHE A 424 22.70 0.16 -18.21
N GLN A 425 23.50 0.13 -17.15
CA GLN A 425 24.21 1.32 -16.66
C GLN A 425 25.51 1.64 -17.41
N LYS A 426 26.26 0.63 -17.88
CA LYS A 426 27.60 0.83 -18.43
C LYS A 426 27.76 0.41 -19.89
N GLN A 427 27.25 -0.76 -20.25
CA GLN A 427 27.53 -1.35 -21.56
C GLN A 427 26.54 -0.88 -22.63
N LEU A 428 25.27 -0.73 -22.26
CA LEU A 428 24.23 -0.33 -23.18
C LEU A 428 24.42 1.10 -23.72
N PRO A 429 24.75 2.13 -22.89
CA PRO A 429 25.08 3.46 -23.40
C PRO A 429 26.27 3.44 -24.38
N GLY A 430 27.33 2.69 -24.04
CA GLY A 430 28.50 2.57 -24.90
C GLY A 430 28.24 1.86 -26.23
N LYS A 431 27.20 1.02 -26.34
CA LYS A 431 26.75 0.45 -27.62
C LYS A 431 25.92 1.45 -28.42
N ALA A 432 25.01 2.16 -27.75
CA ALA A 432 24.18 3.20 -28.34
C ALA A 432 25.01 4.37 -28.93
N GLU A 433 26.11 4.72 -28.28
CA GLU A 433 27.00 5.80 -28.70
C GLU A 433 27.88 5.45 -29.91
N LYS A 434 28.12 4.16 -30.17
CA LYS A 434 28.90 3.73 -31.34
C LYS A 434 28.15 3.95 -32.65
N ASP A 435 26.82 3.83 -32.62
CA ASP A 435 25.97 4.04 -33.79
C ASP A 435 24.71 4.86 -33.43
N PRO A 436 24.85 6.19 -33.23
CA PRO A 436 23.74 7.08 -32.89
C PRO A 436 22.66 7.13 -33.98
N ASP A 437 23.07 7.18 -35.25
CA ASP A 437 22.14 7.28 -36.37
C ASP A 437 21.39 5.96 -36.61
N GLY A 438 22.06 4.82 -36.43
CA GLY A 438 21.41 3.50 -36.45
C GLY A 438 20.39 3.33 -35.32
N LEU A 439 20.70 3.80 -34.10
CA LEU A 439 19.75 3.78 -32.98
C LEU A 439 18.50 4.61 -33.29
N MET A 440 18.67 5.84 -33.78
CA MET A 440 17.53 6.72 -34.10
C MET A 440 16.71 6.14 -35.25
N THR A 441 17.35 5.59 -36.28
CA THR A 441 16.67 4.91 -37.40
C THR A 441 15.86 3.71 -36.91
N LEU A 442 16.43 2.90 -36.01
CA LEU A 442 15.75 1.76 -35.42
C LEU A 442 14.55 2.21 -34.57
N ALA A 443 14.70 3.28 -33.79
CA ALA A 443 13.61 3.89 -33.04
C ALA A 443 12.47 4.37 -33.95
N TYR A 444 12.77 5.03 -35.08
CA TYR A 444 11.75 5.45 -36.06
C TYR A 444 11.03 4.27 -36.72
N GLY A 445 11.71 3.13 -36.90
CA GLY A 445 11.12 1.90 -37.42
C GLY A 445 10.12 1.23 -36.48
N MET A 446 10.14 1.56 -35.18
CA MET A 446 9.27 0.94 -34.18
C MET A 446 7.86 1.53 -34.24
N LYS A 447 6.88 0.67 -34.56
CA LYS A 447 5.47 1.05 -34.67
C LYS A 447 4.75 0.87 -33.34
N ILE A 448 4.36 1.97 -32.71
CA ILE A 448 3.54 1.98 -31.50
C ILE A 448 2.09 2.29 -31.89
N ASN A 449 1.14 1.45 -31.47
CA ASN A 449 -0.28 1.67 -31.75
C ASN A 449 -0.91 2.57 -30.67
N PRO A 450 -1.37 3.79 -31.00
CA PRO A 450 -1.90 4.73 -30.01
C PRO A 450 -3.19 4.25 -29.34
N LYS A 451 -4.02 3.44 -30.04
CA LYS A 451 -5.22 2.83 -29.44
C LYS A 451 -4.84 1.82 -28.36
N ARG A 452 -3.75 1.07 -28.59
CA ARG A 452 -3.22 0.11 -27.62
C ARG A 452 -2.63 0.82 -26.40
N MET A 453 -1.87 1.89 -26.59
CA MET A 453 -1.34 2.71 -25.49
C MET A 453 -2.45 3.22 -24.56
N LYS A 454 -3.53 3.78 -25.12
CA LYS A 454 -4.70 4.23 -24.35
C LYS A 454 -5.44 3.09 -23.66
N LYS A 455 -5.45 1.89 -24.25
CA LYS A 455 -6.02 0.70 -23.59
C LYS A 455 -5.18 0.30 -22.37
N LEU A 456 -3.86 0.20 -22.54
CA LEU A 456 -2.94 -0.14 -21.45
C LEU A 456 -2.96 0.88 -20.31
N GLU A 457 -3.14 2.16 -20.62
CA GLU A 457 -3.35 3.22 -19.62
C GLU A 457 -4.62 2.95 -18.79
N LYS A 458 -5.74 2.62 -19.43
CA LYS A 458 -6.99 2.26 -18.74
C LYS A 458 -6.87 0.96 -17.94
N ASP A 459 -6.22 -0.04 -18.50
CA ASP A 459 -6.02 -1.33 -17.83
C ASP A 459 -5.15 -1.13 -16.57
N HIS A 460 -4.12 -0.30 -16.63
CA HIS A 460 -3.29 0.06 -15.47
C HIS A 460 -4.07 0.85 -14.41
N THR A 461 -4.90 1.82 -14.80
CA THR A 461 -5.70 2.57 -13.82
C THR A 461 -6.72 1.68 -13.11
N ILE A 462 -7.37 0.76 -13.84
CA ILE A 462 -8.26 -0.25 -13.24
C ILE A 462 -7.48 -1.16 -12.29
N LEU A 463 -6.30 -1.64 -12.69
CA LEU A 463 -5.46 -2.48 -11.85
C LEU A 463 -5.07 -1.75 -10.54
N LYS A 464 -4.66 -0.48 -10.63
CA LYS A 464 -4.32 0.33 -9.45
C LYS A 464 -5.52 0.65 -8.57
N MET A 465 -6.70 0.88 -9.15
CA MET A 465 -7.92 1.02 -8.36
C MET A 465 -8.24 -0.25 -7.59
N LYS A 466 -8.15 -1.41 -8.24
CA LYS A 466 -8.36 -2.72 -7.60
C LYS A 466 -7.33 -2.99 -6.49
N GLU A 467 -6.04 -2.73 -6.73
CA GLU A 467 -5.00 -2.86 -5.70
C GLU A 467 -5.27 -1.94 -4.49
N GLN A 468 -5.75 -0.72 -4.74
CA GLN A 468 -6.08 0.22 -3.67
C GLN A 468 -7.31 -0.22 -2.88
N GLU A 469 -8.34 -0.74 -3.55
CA GLU A 469 -9.52 -1.34 -2.92
C GLU A 469 -9.13 -2.54 -2.04
N GLU A 470 -8.32 -3.46 -2.58
CA GLU A 470 -7.76 -4.61 -1.85
C GLU A 470 -6.91 -4.15 -0.65
N MET A 471 -6.11 -3.09 -0.78
CA MET A 471 -5.34 -2.53 0.32
C MET A 471 -6.22 -1.91 1.41
N VAL A 472 -7.31 -1.23 1.03
CA VAL A 472 -8.29 -0.67 1.98
C VAL A 472 -9.02 -1.80 2.71
N GLU A 473 -9.43 -2.84 1.97
CA GLU A 473 -10.06 -4.03 2.54
C GLU A 473 -9.11 -4.78 3.48
N LEU A 474 -7.85 -4.99 3.08
CA LEU A 474 -6.82 -5.60 3.91
C LEU A 474 -6.57 -4.80 5.18
N ARG A 475 -6.58 -3.46 5.13
CA ARG A 475 -6.48 -2.61 6.33
C ARG A 475 -7.70 -2.78 7.24
N ARG A 476 -8.91 -2.82 6.67
CA ARG A 476 -10.14 -3.08 7.42
C ARG A 476 -10.08 -4.44 8.13
N LEU A 477 -9.74 -5.50 7.39
CA LEU A 477 -9.60 -6.86 7.91
C LEU A 477 -8.50 -6.96 8.96
N ARG A 478 -7.37 -6.24 8.81
CA ARG A 478 -6.31 -6.20 9.83
C ARG A 478 -6.76 -5.48 11.10
N ALA A 479 -7.55 -4.42 11.00
CA ALA A 479 -8.11 -3.72 12.16
C ALA A 479 -9.13 -4.61 12.88
N GLU A 480 -10.02 -5.26 12.13
CA GLU A 480 -11.02 -6.18 12.66
C GLU A 480 -10.35 -7.40 13.32
N ASN A 481 -9.37 -8.03 12.66
CA ASN A 481 -8.60 -9.12 13.26
C ASN A 481 -7.87 -8.70 14.53
N ARG A 482 -7.39 -7.45 14.61
CA ARG A 482 -6.77 -6.93 15.83
C ARG A 482 -7.79 -6.85 16.97
N LEU A 483 -8.99 -6.33 16.70
CA LEU A 483 -10.07 -6.25 17.69
C LEU A 483 -10.55 -7.64 18.13
N LEU A 484 -10.68 -8.57 17.19
CA LEU A 484 -11.06 -9.95 17.50
C LEU A 484 -10.02 -10.63 18.37
N ARG A 485 -8.72 -10.47 18.08
CA ARG A 485 -7.64 -11.00 18.94
C ARG A 485 -7.68 -10.41 20.34
N GLN A 486 -7.87 -9.10 20.48
CA GLN A 486 -8.04 -8.47 21.80
C GLN A 486 -9.23 -9.05 22.57
N ARG A 487 -10.35 -9.29 21.87
CA ARG A 487 -11.54 -9.91 22.48
C ARG A 487 -11.27 -11.35 22.91
N THR A 488 -10.56 -12.13 22.10
CA THR A 488 -10.16 -13.50 22.44
C THR A 488 -9.21 -13.50 23.64
N GLU A 489 -8.20 -12.63 23.67
CA GLU A 489 -7.27 -12.50 24.79
C GLU A 489 -8.00 -12.13 26.10
N LEU A 490 -8.96 -11.21 26.05
CA LEU A 490 -9.79 -10.85 27.20
C LEU A 490 -10.64 -12.04 27.70
N LEU A 491 -11.31 -12.74 26.78
CA LEU A 491 -12.11 -13.92 27.13
C LEU A 491 -11.24 -15.06 27.68
N GLU A 492 -10.04 -15.26 27.13
CA GLU A 492 -9.08 -16.23 27.65
C GLU A 492 -8.62 -15.86 29.06
N ALA A 493 -8.33 -14.59 29.32
CA ALA A 493 -7.98 -14.10 30.65
C ALA A 493 -9.13 -14.29 31.66
N GLU A 494 -10.36 -13.92 31.28
CA GLU A 494 -11.56 -14.14 32.12
C GLU A 494 -11.78 -15.64 32.40
N SER A 495 -11.60 -16.50 31.39
CA SER A 495 -11.74 -17.95 31.55
C SER A 495 -10.66 -18.54 32.45
N ALA A 496 -9.42 -18.06 32.36
CA ALA A 496 -8.32 -18.45 33.22
C ALA A 496 -8.57 -18.03 34.67
N GLU A 497 -9.05 -16.80 34.90
CA GLU A 497 -9.39 -16.30 36.23
C GLU A 497 -10.54 -17.11 36.88
N LEU A 498 -11.55 -17.47 36.10
CA LEU A 498 -12.64 -18.34 36.57
C LEU A 498 -12.13 -19.74 36.93
N ALA A 499 -11.26 -20.33 36.11
CA ALA A 499 -10.65 -21.62 36.41
C ALA A 499 -9.81 -21.56 37.70
N ASP A 500 -9.02 -20.49 37.86
CA ASP A 500 -8.21 -20.22 39.05
C ASP A 500 -9.07 -20.10 40.32
N ARG A 501 -10.19 -19.37 40.24
CA ARG A 501 -11.15 -19.27 41.34
C ARG A 501 -11.76 -20.62 41.70
N LEU A 502 -12.10 -21.44 40.70
CA LEU A 502 -12.63 -22.78 40.93
C LEU A 502 -11.59 -23.68 41.63
N VAL A 503 -10.34 -23.67 41.15
CA VAL A 503 -9.24 -24.45 41.74
C VAL A 503 -8.99 -24.00 43.17
N ARG A 504 -8.88 -22.69 43.43
CA ARG A 504 -8.74 -22.16 44.80
C ARG A 504 -9.89 -22.61 45.70
N GLY A 505 -11.13 -22.54 45.22
CA GLY A 505 -12.30 -23.01 45.96
C GLY A 505 -12.36 -24.53 46.17
N GLN A 506 -11.70 -25.34 45.33
CA GLN A 506 -11.56 -26.78 45.54
C GLN A 506 -10.44 -27.10 46.52
N VAL A 507 -9.31 -26.40 46.43
CA VAL A 507 -8.18 -26.54 47.36
C VAL A 507 -8.60 -26.15 48.76
N SER A 508 -9.26 -25.00 48.94
CA SER A 508 -9.79 -24.55 50.25
C SER A 508 -10.74 -25.58 50.85
N ARG A 509 -11.63 -26.19 50.04
CA ARG A 509 -12.54 -27.25 50.51
C ARG A 509 -11.78 -28.52 50.91
N ALA A 510 -10.75 -28.90 50.16
CA ALA A 510 -9.91 -30.05 50.50
C ALA A 510 -9.09 -29.80 51.78
N GLU A 511 -8.57 -28.59 51.97
CA GLU A 511 -7.86 -28.17 53.19
C GLU A 511 -8.81 -28.16 54.40
N GLU A 512 -10.04 -27.66 54.25
CA GLU A 512 -11.07 -27.74 55.28
C GLU A 512 -11.44 -29.19 55.64
N GLU A 513 -11.55 -30.08 54.66
CA GLU A 513 -11.82 -31.51 54.89
C GLU A 513 -10.64 -32.19 55.60
N GLU A 514 -9.39 -31.88 55.23
CA GLU A 514 -8.19 -32.42 55.87
C GLU A 514 -8.07 -31.94 57.32
N THR A 515 -8.26 -30.65 57.57
CA THR A 515 -8.22 -30.07 58.93
C THR A 515 -9.34 -30.59 59.80
N ALA A 516 -10.56 -30.75 59.27
CA ALA A 516 -11.67 -31.37 59.99
C ALA A 516 -11.37 -32.84 60.34
N PHE A 517 -10.72 -33.58 59.45
CA PHE A 517 -10.30 -34.95 59.71
C PHE A 517 -9.24 -35.04 60.81
N ILE A 518 -8.22 -34.16 60.77
CA ILE A 518 -7.19 -34.07 61.81
C ILE A 518 -7.83 -33.74 63.16
N ALA A 519 -8.70 -32.72 63.20
CA ALA A 519 -9.42 -32.32 64.41
C ALA A 519 -10.30 -33.46 64.96
N GLN A 520 -10.99 -34.22 64.10
CA GLN A 520 -11.75 -35.40 64.53
C GLN A 520 -10.84 -36.48 65.11
N ARG A 521 -9.67 -36.73 64.51
CA ARG A 521 -8.71 -37.71 65.01
C ARG A 521 -8.17 -37.32 66.38
N GLU A 522 -7.80 -36.05 66.56
CA GLU A 522 -7.32 -35.51 67.83
C GLU A 522 -8.42 -35.53 68.89
N LEU A 523 -9.65 -35.15 68.55
CA LEU A 523 -10.81 -35.25 69.44
C LEU A 523 -11.05 -36.70 69.89
N ALA A 524 -10.90 -37.68 68.99
CA ALA A 524 -11.02 -39.09 69.32
C ALA A 524 -9.91 -39.56 70.28
N ALA A 525 -8.66 -39.12 70.05
CA ALA A 525 -7.54 -39.41 70.94
C ALA A 525 -7.74 -38.77 72.33
N LEU A 526 -8.18 -37.50 72.38
CA LEU A 526 -8.52 -36.82 73.63
C LEU A 526 -9.68 -37.49 74.34
N ARG A 527 -10.71 -37.95 73.63
CA ARG A 527 -11.80 -38.73 74.22
C ARG A 527 -11.32 -40.05 74.81
N HIS A 528 -10.43 -40.76 74.14
CA HIS A 528 -9.84 -41.99 74.67
C HIS A 528 -9.02 -41.70 75.92
N SER A 529 -8.16 -40.68 75.88
CA SER A 529 -7.37 -40.25 77.04
C SER A 529 -8.27 -39.79 78.20
N HIS A 530 -9.35 -39.05 77.92
CA HIS A 530 -10.34 -38.68 78.93
C HIS A 530 -11.06 -39.91 79.51
N LEU A 531 -11.39 -40.91 78.68
CA LEU A 531 -12.00 -42.14 79.17
C LEU A 531 -11.05 -42.90 80.10
N GLU A 532 -9.76 -42.94 79.74
CA GLU A 532 -8.70 -43.59 80.52
C GLU A 532 -8.42 -42.85 81.81
N THR A 533 -8.31 -41.51 81.79
CA THR A 533 -8.17 -40.70 83.02
C THR A 533 -9.43 -40.74 83.85
N SER A 534 -10.63 -40.77 83.25
CA SER A 534 -11.88 -40.97 83.98
C SER A 534 -11.95 -42.35 84.62
N HIS A 535 -11.43 -43.39 83.96
CA HIS A 535 -11.33 -44.73 84.54
C HIS A 535 -10.32 -44.78 85.67
N GLN A 536 -9.15 -44.14 85.52
CA GLN A 536 -8.18 -43.97 86.60
C GLN A 536 -8.76 -43.15 87.74
N LEU A 537 -9.56 -42.11 87.45
CA LEU A 537 -10.26 -41.32 88.43
C LEU A 537 -11.33 -42.16 89.12
N GLU A 538 -12.05 -43.03 88.42
CA GLU A 538 -13.04 -43.93 88.98
C GLU A 538 -12.39 -45.00 89.86
N GLN A 539 -11.24 -45.55 89.46
CA GLN A 539 -10.39 -46.41 90.30
C GLN A 539 -9.90 -45.66 91.53
N ALA A 540 -9.38 -44.44 91.37
CA ALA A 540 -9.01 -43.57 92.47
C ALA A 540 -10.21 -43.13 93.33
N HIS A 541 -11.44 -43.10 92.77
CA HIS A 541 -12.69 -42.86 93.52
C HIS A 541 -13.18 -44.13 94.20
N GLU A 542 -12.87 -45.33 93.69
CA GLU A 542 -13.10 -46.61 94.35
C GLU A 542 -12.11 -46.78 95.50
N GLU A 543 -10.85 -46.38 95.29
CA GLU A 543 -9.83 -46.27 96.32
C GLU A 543 -10.19 -45.17 97.31
N LEU A 544 -10.61 -43.98 96.86
CA LEU A 544 -11.12 -42.93 97.73
C LEU A 544 -12.45 -43.31 98.34
N ARG A 545 -13.29 -44.19 97.77
CA ARG A 545 -14.48 -44.75 98.42
C ARG A 545 -14.09 -45.78 99.45
N SER A 546 -13.05 -46.58 99.21
CA SER A 546 -12.49 -47.48 100.22
C SER A 546 -11.87 -46.67 101.37
N LEU A 547 -11.18 -45.58 101.05
CA LEU A 547 -10.63 -44.63 102.00
C LEU A 547 -11.70 -43.72 102.59
N SER A 548 -12.83 -43.47 101.92
CA SER A 548 -13.98 -42.70 102.38
C SER A 548 -15.00 -43.57 103.09
N ILE A 549 -14.94 -44.90 103.01
CA ILE A 549 -15.53 -45.81 103.99
C ILE A 549 -14.67 -45.77 105.27
N LEU A 550 -13.36 -45.51 105.12
CA LEU A 550 -12.47 -45.17 106.24
C LEU A 550 -12.58 -43.69 106.69
N LEU A 551 -13.07 -42.78 105.84
CA LEU A 551 -13.26 -41.35 106.09
C LEU A 551 -14.74 -40.96 106.22
N GLU A 552 -15.68 -41.89 106.14
CA GLU A 552 -17.10 -41.75 106.53
C GLU A 552 -17.25 -41.89 108.06
N GLU A 553 -16.13 -41.80 108.78
CA GLU A 553 -16.04 -41.25 110.15
C GLU A 553 -15.70 -39.74 110.17
N ASN A 554 -15.53 -39.06 109.04
CA ASN A 554 -15.14 -37.65 108.99
C ASN A 554 -15.75 -36.87 107.80
N VAL A 555 -16.99 -36.42 108.02
CA VAL A 555 -17.46 -35.02 107.86
C VAL A 555 -17.17 -34.30 106.52
N THR A 556 -18.18 -34.34 105.66
CA THR A 556 -18.88 -33.24 104.95
C THR A 556 -18.16 -32.11 104.19
N SER A 557 -18.75 -31.83 103.01
CA SER A 557 -18.95 -30.51 102.36
C SER A 557 -17.76 -29.98 101.52
N ARG A 558 -17.88 -29.20 100.43
CA ARG A 558 -18.98 -28.53 99.72
C ARG A 558 -18.40 -27.82 98.47
N GLN A 559 -19.25 -27.60 97.43
CA GLN A 559 -19.23 -26.49 96.42
C GLN A 559 -17.99 -26.32 95.50
N SER A 560 -18.01 -25.77 94.28
CA SER A 560 -18.97 -25.05 93.40
C SER A 560 -18.30 -24.85 92.02
N SER A 561 -19.00 -24.40 90.97
CA SER A 561 -18.53 -23.22 90.20
C SER A 561 -19.61 -22.67 89.25
N LEU A 562 -19.49 -21.37 88.98
CA LEU A 562 -20.43 -20.43 88.37
C LEU A 562 -19.92 -19.98 86.98
N ASP A 563 -19.23 -20.86 86.23
CA ASP A 563 -18.50 -20.48 85.00
C ASP A 563 -19.22 -20.83 83.68
N GLU A 564 -20.35 -21.55 83.71
CA GLU A 564 -21.02 -22.06 82.50
C GLU A 564 -21.90 -21.02 81.75
N ILE A 565 -22.20 -19.88 82.36
CA ILE A 565 -23.19 -18.93 81.83
C ILE A 565 -22.57 -17.86 80.92
N LEU A 566 -21.29 -17.50 81.12
CA LEU A 566 -20.64 -16.47 80.32
C LEU A 566 -20.20 -16.97 78.93
N VAL A 567 -19.79 -18.24 78.82
CA VAL A 567 -19.33 -18.84 77.55
C VAL A 567 -20.48 -19.07 76.55
N LYS A 568 -21.70 -19.30 77.03
CA LYS A 568 -22.87 -19.56 76.17
C LYS A 568 -23.45 -18.28 75.54
N GLN A 569 -23.21 -17.12 76.13
CA GLN A 569 -23.68 -15.84 75.61
C GLN A 569 -22.81 -15.32 74.47
N GLU A 570 -21.50 -15.56 74.52
CA GLU A 570 -20.54 -15.19 73.49
C GLU A 570 -20.65 -16.08 72.23
N ALA A 571 -20.96 -17.37 72.43
CA ALA A 571 -21.21 -18.32 71.34
C ALA A 571 -22.54 -18.07 70.58
N LEU A 572 -23.49 -17.33 71.16
CA LEU A 572 -24.73 -16.94 70.49
C LEU A 572 -24.54 -15.68 69.63
N SER A 573 -23.76 -14.71 70.10
CA SER A 573 -23.42 -13.49 69.34
C SER A 573 -22.71 -13.81 68.03
N GLN A 574 -21.73 -14.73 68.06
CA GLN A 574 -20.97 -15.15 66.87
C GLN A 574 -21.84 -15.88 65.83
N LYS A 575 -22.90 -16.56 66.27
CA LYS A 575 -23.84 -17.24 65.38
C LYS A 575 -24.80 -16.27 64.70
N GLU A 576 -25.21 -15.21 65.40
CA GLU A 576 -26.06 -14.16 64.84
C GLU A 576 -25.33 -13.37 63.75
N GLU A 577 -24.06 -13.04 63.96
CA GLU A 577 -23.21 -12.35 62.95
C GLU A 577 -22.99 -13.18 61.68
N MET A 578 -22.78 -14.50 61.83
CA MET A 578 -22.64 -15.43 60.71
C MET A 578 -23.93 -15.53 59.88
N ILE A 579 -25.08 -15.59 60.55
CA ILE A 579 -26.39 -15.63 59.88
C ILE A 579 -26.64 -14.34 59.09
N GLN A 580 -26.22 -13.20 59.63
CA GLN A 580 -26.35 -11.90 58.96
C GLN A 580 -25.51 -11.82 57.68
N CYS A 581 -24.26 -12.28 57.73
CA CYS A 581 -23.39 -12.33 56.54
C CYS A 581 -23.96 -13.24 55.44
N LEU A 582 -24.50 -14.40 55.82
CA LEU A 582 -25.13 -15.33 54.87
C LEU A 582 -26.42 -14.77 54.25
N GLN A 583 -27.18 -13.97 54.99
CA GLN A 583 -28.37 -13.30 54.46
C GLN A 583 -28.01 -12.20 53.45
N GLU A 584 -26.95 -11.43 53.69
CA GLU A 584 -26.47 -10.40 52.76
C GLU A 584 -25.91 -11.00 51.46
N GLU A 585 -25.15 -12.09 51.55
CA GLU A 585 -24.66 -12.85 50.39
C GLU A 585 -25.83 -13.37 49.54
N LEU A 586 -26.86 -13.93 50.17
CA LEU A 586 -28.04 -14.45 49.46
C LEU A 586 -28.81 -13.34 48.73
N VAL A 587 -28.95 -12.16 49.34
CA VAL A 587 -29.57 -11.00 48.70
C VAL A 587 -28.74 -10.53 47.51
N ARG A 588 -27.40 -10.52 47.62
CA ARG A 588 -26.48 -10.13 46.54
C ARG A 588 -26.56 -11.07 45.33
N VAL A 589 -26.61 -12.39 45.56
CA VAL A 589 -26.75 -13.39 44.49
C VAL A 589 -28.09 -13.24 43.78
N ARG A 590 -29.19 -13.07 44.52
CA ARG A 590 -30.52 -12.87 43.92
C ARG A 590 -30.62 -11.59 43.10
N LEU A 591 -29.95 -10.53 43.52
CA LEU A 591 -29.91 -9.26 42.78
C LEU A 591 -29.12 -9.42 41.47
N HIS A 592 -28.02 -10.17 41.50
CA HIS A 592 -27.23 -10.46 40.32
C HIS A 592 -27.96 -11.39 39.32
N GLU A 593 -28.69 -12.39 39.82
CA GLU A 593 -29.57 -13.23 38.98
C GLU A 593 -30.66 -12.39 38.29
N ALA A 594 -31.28 -11.45 39.03
CA ALA A 594 -32.30 -10.56 38.48
C ALA A 594 -31.75 -9.59 37.40
N GLU A 595 -30.52 -9.11 37.55
CA GLU A 595 -29.83 -8.28 36.56
C GLU A 595 -29.53 -9.07 35.27
N ASN A 596 -29.06 -10.30 35.40
CA ASN A 596 -28.80 -11.19 34.27
C ASN A 596 -30.09 -11.53 33.51
N ASP A 597 -31.19 -11.78 34.22
CA ASP A 597 -32.51 -12.02 33.61
C ASP A 597 -33.09 -10.77 32.93
N ALA A 598 -32.76 -9.56 33.39
CA ALA A 598 -33.13 -8.32 32.70
C ALA A 598 -32.35 -8.18 31.38
N LEU A 599 -31.03 -8.44 31.40
CA LEU A 599 -30.17 -8.34 30.24
C LEU A 599 -30.52 -9.39 29.16
N ILE A 600 -30.85 -10.61 29.56
CA ILE A 600 -31.33 -11.65 28.64
C ILE A 600 -32.64 -11.23 27.95
N ARG A 601 -33.56 -10.56 28.67
CA ARG A 601 -34.81 -10.06 28.08
C ARG A 601 -34.56 -8.92 27.08
N GLU A 602 -33.65 -7.99 27.40
CA GLU A 602 -33.27 -6.90 26.49
C GLU A 602 -32.66 -7.44 25.20
N LEU A 603 -31.71 -8.39 25.29
CA LEU A 603 -31.08 -9.00 24.13
C LEU A 603 -32.09 -9.76 23.26
N ARG A 604 -33.04 -10.47 23.87
CA ARG A 604 -34.14 -11.12 23.14
C ARG A 604 -35.03 -10.12 22.40
N GLY A 605 -35.34 -8.97 23.02
CA GLY A 605 -36.06 -7.88 22.37
C GLY A 605 -35.30 -7.32 21.17
N ARG A 606 -33.99 -7.10 21.31
CA ARG A 606 -33.15 -6.58 20.23
C ARG A 606 -33.05 -7.54 19.04
N ILE A 607 -33.01 -8.85 19.30
CA ILE A 607 -33.04 -9.87 18.24
C ILE A 607 -34.36 -9.81 17.48
N GLN A 608 -35.50 -9.67 18.16
CA GLN A 608 -36.80 -9.57 17.51
C GLN A 608 -36.94 -8.29 16.66
N GLU A 609 -36.43 -7.15 17.12
CA GLU A 609 -36.37 -5.92 16.33
C GLU A 609 -35.55 -6.12 15.04
N LEU A 610 -34.37 -6.72 15.14
CA LEU A 610 -33.50 -6.98 14.00
C LEU A 610 -34.11 -7.99 13.01
N GLU A 611 -34.85 -8.97 13.50
CA GLU A 611 -35.60 -9.91 12.66
C GLU A 611 -36.74 -9.23 11.93
N GLN A 612 -37.44 -8.30 12.59
CA GLN A 612 -38.50 -7.51 11.97
C GLN A 612 -37.96 -6.52 10.93
N ASP A 613 -36.83 -5.85 11.21
CA ASP A 613 -36.13 -4.98 10.26
C ASP A 613 -35.63 -5.75 9.03
N LYS A 614 -35.16 -6.98 9.22
CA LYS A 614 -34.77 -7.86 8.11
C LYS A 614 -35.97 -8.28 7.26
N LYS A 615 -37.14 -8.44 7.87
CA LYS A 615 -38.38 -8.77 7.18
C LYS A 615 -38.90 -7.58 6.38
N THR A 616 -38.91 -6.38 6.96
CA THR A 616 -39.31 -5.14 6.26
C THR A 616 -38.37 -4.82 5.10
N LEU A 617 -37.06 -5.05 5.24
CA LEU A 617 -36.09 -4.90 4.15
C LEU A 617 -36.28 -5.90 3.00
N ARG A 618 -36.85 -7.08 3.28
CA ARG A 618 -37.21 -8.06 2.24
C ARG A 618 -38.52 -7.71 1.54
N GLU A 619 -39.44 -7.09 2.25
CA GLU A 619 -40.70 -6.58 1.69
C GLU A 619 -40.49 -5.27 0.92
N SER A 620 -39.42 -4.52 1.19
CA SER A 620 -39.11 -3.23 0.54
C SER A 620 -38.29 -3.31 -0.76
N THR A 621 -37.95 -4.50 -1.26
CA THR A 621 -37.37 -4.59 -2.61
C THR A 621 -38.47 -4.34 -3.64
N PRO A 622 -38.40 -3.24 -4.42
CA PRO A 622 -39.56 -2.70 -5.11
C PRO A 622 -40.03 -3.60 -6.25
N ASP A 623 -41.34 -3.58 -6.48
CA ASP A 623 -42.18 -4.33 -7.42
C ASP A 623 -41.81 -4.28 -8.93
N ASN A 624 -40.62 -3.79 -9.31
CA ASN A 624 -40.09 -3.90 -10.67
C ASN A 624 -39.44 -5.26 -10.94
N SER A 625 -40.11 -6.34 -10.53
CA SER A 625 -39.70 -7.66 -10.99
C SER A 625 -39.82 -7.68 -12.50
N VAL A 626 -38.82 -8.24 -13.18
CA VAL A 626 -38.86 -8.42 -14.65
C VAL A 626 -40.16 -9.10 -15.06
N ALA A 627 -40.72 -9.96 -14.19
CA ALA A 627 -42.05 -10.55 -14.35
C ALA A 627 -43.18 -9.51 -14.41
N HIS A 628 -43.25 -8.56 -13.48
CA HIS A 628 -44.25 -7.48 -13.51
C HIS A 628 -44.13 -6.61 -14.77
N LEU A 629 -42.91 -6.23 -15.18
CA LEU A 629 -42.69 -5.47 -16.41
C LEU A 629 -43.07 -6.27 -17.67
N GLN A 630 -42.86 -7.59 -17.66
CA GLN A 630 -43.29 -8.49 -18.73
C GLN A 630 -44.82 -8.61 -18.79
N GLU A 631 -45.48 -8.74 -17.64
CA GLU A 631 -46.95 -8.78 -17.53
C GLU A 631 -47.58 -7.46 -18.00
N GLU A 632 -47.04 -6.32 -17.58
CA GLU A 632 -47.49 -4.99 -18.02
C GLU A 632 -47.29 -4.81 -19.54
N LEU A 633 -46.14 -5.24 -20.08
CA LEU A 633 -45.86 -5.21 -21.51
C LEU A 633 -46.87 -6.06 -22.30
N ILE A 634 -47.20 -7.26 -21.83
CA ILE A 634 -48.22 -8.13 -22.47
C ILE A 634 -49.58 -7.43 -22.45
N ALA A 635 -49.97 -6.85 -21.31
CA ALA A 635 -51.25 -6.14 -21.18
C ALA A 635 -51.34 -4.91 -22.09
N VAL A 636 -50.26 -4.13 -22.25
CA VAL A 636 -50.24 -2.96 -23.16
C VAL A 636 -50.25 -3.40 -24.62
N LYS A 637 -49.55 -4.48 -24.99
CA LYS A 637 -49.59 -5.05 -26.36
C LYS A 637 -50.99 -5.54 -26.74
N LEU A 638 -51.71 -6.13 -25.79
CA LEU A 638 -53.11 -6.53 -26.01
C LEU A 638 -54.01 -5.30 -26.25
N ARG A 639 -53.89 -4.26 -25.41
CA ARG A 639 -54.61 -2.99 -25.61
C ARG A 639 -54.29 -2.32 -26.95
N GLU A 640 -53.01 -2.34 -27.38
CA GLU A 640 -52.60 -1.81 -28.68
C GLU A 640 -53.28 -2.58 -29.83
N ALA A 641 -53.40 -3.91 -29.72
CA ALA A 641 -54.06 -4.74 -30.72
C ALA A 641 -55.56 -4.46 -30.80
N GLU A 642 -56.23 -4.31 -29.65
CA GLU A 642 -57.66 -3.95 -29.56
C GLU A 642 -57.93 -2.56 -30.16
N ALA A 643 -57.12 -1.54 -29.83
CA ALA A 643 -57.24 -0.19 -30.39
C ALA A 643 -56.94 -0.15 -31.90
N ASN A 644 -56.03 -0.99 -32.40
CA ASN A 644 -55.79 -1.12 -33.83
C ASN A 644 -56.98 -1.74 -34.59
N LEU A 645 -57.71 -2.67 -33.96
CA LEU A 645 -58.93 -3.24 -34.53
C LEU A 645 -60.04 -2.18 -34.56
N SER A 646 -60.28 -1.46 -33.45
CA SER A 646 -61.29 -0.40 -33.40
C SER A 646 -61.02 0.73 -34.42
N LEU A 647 -59.75 1.09 -34.63
CA LEU A 647 -59.37 2.05 -35.66
C LEU A 647 -59.66 1.55 -37.09
N LYS A 648 -59.50 0.25 -37.36
CA LYS A 648 -59.85 -0.33 -38.67
C LYS A 648 -61.37 -0.29 -38.90
N ASP A 649 -62.16 -0.60 -37.87
CA ASP A 649 -63.62 -0.55 -37.95
C ASP A 649 -64.11 0.89 -38.17
N LEU A 650 -63.51 1.87 -37.47
CA LEU A 650 -63.81 3.30 -37.66
C LEU A 650 -63.44 3.78 -39.06
N ARG A 651 -62.29 3.37 -39.60
CA ARG A 651 -61.87 3.67 -40.99
C ARG A 651 -62.86 3.12 -42.01
N GLN A 652 -63.29 1.87 -41.83
CA GLN A 652 -64.31 1.28 -42.69
C GLN A 652 -65.62 2.07 -42.59
N ARG A 653 -66.02 2.48 -41.37
CA ARG A 653 -67.22 3.29 -41.18
C ARG A 653 -67.15 4.66 -41.84
N VAL A 654 -65.99 5.33 -41.76
CA VAL A 654 -65.74 6.60 -42.45
C VAL A 654 -65.81 6.42 -43.97
N MET A 655 -65.28 5.31 -44.51
CA MET A 655 -65.41 4.98 -45.94
C MET A 655 -66.87 4.77 -46.35
N GLU A 656 -67.65 4.03 -45.57
CA GLU A 656 -69.08 3.79 -45.82
C GLU A 656 -69.89 5.09 -45.78
N LEU A 657 -69.68 5.93 -44.77
CA LEU A 657 -70.36 7.22 -44.62
C LEU A 657 -69.93 8.21 -45.71
N SER A 658 -68.65 8.23 -46.09
CA SER A 658 -68.17 9.06 -47.21
C SER A 658 -68.80 8.63 -48.54
N ALA A 659 -68.94 7.33 -48.77
CA ALA A 659 -69.60 6.80 -49.97
C ALA A 659 -71.12 7.08 -49.96
N ALA A 660 -71.77 6.99 -48.79
CA ALA A 660 -73.18 7.34 -48.62
C ALA A 660 -73.42 8.84 -48.86
N TRP A 661 -72.56 9.69 -48.31
CA TRP A 661 -72.54 11.13 -48.54
C TRP A 661 -72.39 11.48 -50.02
N GLN A 662 -71.41 10.89 -50.71
CA GLN A 662 -71.19 11.10 -52.14
C GLN A 662 -72.37 10.64 -52.99
N ARG A 663 -72.96 9.48 -52.69
CA ARG A 663 -74.18 8.99 -53.37
C ARG A 663 -75.34 9.97 -53.19
N HIS A 664 -75.56 10.46 -51.96
CA HIS A 664 -76.61 11.44 -51.67
C HIS A 664 -76.38 12.77 -52.39
N LEU A 665 -75.13 13.25 -52.48
CA LEU A 665 -74.77 14.44 -53.26
C LEU A 665 -75.02 14.26 -54.77
N GLN A 666 -74.74 13.06 -55.30
CA GLN A 666 -74.97 12.70 -56.70
C GLN A 666 -76.47 12.64 -57.02
N GLU A 667 -77.27 12.04 -56.13
CA GLU A 667 -78.73 12.00 -56.19
C GLU A 667 -79.33 13.42 -56.13
N HIS A 668 -78.81 14.29 -55.25
CA HIS A 668 -79.21 15.70 -55.15
C HIS A 668 -78.90 16.49 -56.44
N ARG A 669 -77.74 16.23 -57.08
CA ARG A 669 -77.36 16.85 -58.36
C ARG A 669 -78.25 16.36 -59.52
N SER A 670 -78.70 15.10 -59.49
CA SER A 670 -79.61 14.55 -60.50
C SER A 670 -81.04 15.11 -60.38
N ALA A 671 -81.53 15.37 -59.16
CA ALA A 671 -82.87 15.90 -58.90
C ALA A 671 -83.05 17.40 -59.19
N GLN A 672 -81.97 18.17 -59.32
CA GLN A 672 -82.00 19.60 -59.71
C GLN A 672 -82.19 19.83 -61.22
N SER A 673 -82.24 18.77 -62.04
CA SER A 673 -82.25 18.88 -63.51
C SER A 673 -83.64 18.88 -64.17
N THR A 674 -84.74 19.03 -63.41
CA THR A 674 -86.11 19.14 -63.97
C THR A 674 -86.77 20.49 -63.62
N PRO A 675 -87.19 21.32 -64.60
CA PRO A 675 -87.97 22.53 -64.32
C PRO A 675 -89.48 22.21 -64.36
N ALA A 676 -90.21 22.40 -63.26
CA ALA A 676 -91.67 22.43 -63.30
C ALA A 676 -92.30 23.18 -62.11
N ALA A 677 -93.37 23.90 -62.44
CA ALA A 677 -94.10 24.90 -61.66
C ALA A 677 -94.87 24.37 -60.44
N ASP A 678 -95.55 25.31 -59.77
CA ASP A 678 -96.53 25.21 -58.69
C ASP A 678 -96.05 25.30 -57.22
N SER A 679 -96.63 26.33 -56.60
CA SER A 679 -96.48 26.89 -55.26
C SER A 679 -97.31 26.13 -54.22
N THR A 680 -96.66 25.54 -53.21
CA THR A 680 -97.31 25.17 -51.94
C THR A 680 -96.33 25.24 -50.76
N PRO A 681 -96.78 25.58 -49.53
CA PRO A 681 -95.90 25.75 -48.36
C PRO A 681 -95.26 24.45 -47.86
N LYS A 682 -95.76 23.27 -48.31
CA LYS A 682 -95.21 21.95 -47.95
C LYS A 682 -93.83 21.68 -48.58
N LYS A 683 -93.47 22.37 -49.66
CA LYS A 683 -92.12 22.27 -50.24
C LYS A 683 -91.07 22.85 -49.29
N LEU A 684 -91.32 23.97 -48.59
CA LEU A 684 -90.33 24.57 -47.68
C LEU A 684 -89.92 23.61 -46.56
N LEU A 685 -90.87 22.89 -45.94
CA LEU A 685 -90.56 21.83 -44.97
C LEU A 685 -89.80 20.64 -45.58
N PHE A 686 -90.02 20.32 -46.86
CA PHE A 686 -89.33 19.24 -47.55
C PHE A 686 -87.88 19.61 -47.94
N TRP A 687 -87.63 20.89 -48.27
CA TRP A 687 -86.29 21.42 -48.50
C TRP A 687 -85.53 21.63 -47.17
N GLU A 688 -86.21 22.05 -46.09
CA GLU A 688 -85.63 22.10 -44.74
C GLU A 688 -85.25 20.69 -44.24
N ASN A 689 -86.15 19.70 -44.36
CA ASN A 689 -85.86 18.34 -43.91
C ASN A 689 -84.73 17.66 -44.70
N ARG A 690 -84.58 17.97 -46.00
CA ARG A 690 -83.46 17.51 -46.83
C ARG A 690 -82.14 18.20 -46.53
N GLY A 691 -82.16 19.51 -46.23
CA GLY A 691 -80.99 20.23 -45.72
C GLY A 691 -80.52 19.65 -44.38
N HIS A 692 -81.47 19.29 -43.50
CA HIS A 692 -81.19 18.60 -42.24
C HIS A 692 -80.59 17.20 -42.44
N GLU A 693 -81.04 16.41 -43.41
CA GLU A 693 -80.45 15.09 -43.71
C GLU A 693 -79.01 15.20 -44.25
N VAL A 694 -78.75 16.20 -45.10
CA VAL A 694 -77.40 16.52 -45.58
C VAL A 694 -76.52 16.98 -44.42
N GLN A 695 -76.96 17.94 -43.62
CA GLN A 695 -76.22 18.36 -42.43
C GLN A 695 -75.96 17.20 -41.46
N LYS A 696 -76.93 16.29 -41.29
CA LYS A 696 -76.77 15.11 -40.44
C LYS A 696 -75.72 14.13 -40.96
N PHE A 697 -75.67 13.82 -42.25
CA PHE A 697 -74.61 12.96 -42.80
C PHE A 697 -73.23 13.64 -42.75
N GLU A 698 -73.17 14.95 -42.90
CA GLU A 698 -71.95 15.74 -42.73
C GLU A 698 -71.46 15.73 -41.28
N GLU A 699 -72.36 15.95 -40.33
CA GLU A 699 -72.11 15.87 -38.88
C GLU A 699 -71.69 14.45 -38.46
N ASP A 700 -72.40 13.41 -38.91
CA ASP A 700 -72.06 12.00 -38.64
C ASP A 700 -70.69 11.62 -39.25
N LEU A 701 -70.34 12.15 -40.42
CA LEU A 701 -69.03 11.94 -41.05
C LEU A 701 -67.93 12.71 -40.31
N MET A 702 -68.16 13.96 -39.92
CA MET A 702 -67.19 14.75 -39.17
C MET A 702 -66.95 14.16 -37.78
N THR A 703 -68.00 13.75 -37.07
CA THR A 703 -67.89 13.12 -35.74
C THR A 703 -67.19 11.76 -35.81
N THR A 704 -67.46 10.94 -36.82
CA THR A 704 -66.75 9.66 -37.01
C THR A 704 -65.29 9.86 -37.42
N ARG A 705 -64.96 10.90 -38.20
CA ARG A 705 -63.56 11.28 -38.48
C ARG A 705 -62.81 11.79 -37.25
N ILE A 706 -63.47 12.52 -36.36
CA ILE A 706 -62.88 12.93 -35.07
C ILE A 706 -62.55 11.69 -34.24
N ARG A 707 -63.50 10.75 -34.12
CA ARG A 707 -63.26 9.47 -33.41
C ARG A 707 -62.17 8.62 -34.05
N GLU A 708 -62.07 8.60 -35.38
CA GLU A 708 -60.97 7.93 -36.09
C GLU A 708 -59.62 8.57 -35.73
N MET A 709 -59.55 9.90 -35.68
CA MET A 709 -58.34 10.63 -35.29
C MET A 709 -57.99 10.36 -33.82
N GLU A 710 -58.97 10.33 -32.91
CA GLU A 710 -58.79 10.01 -31.49
C GLU A 710 -58.27 8.56 -31.30
N ALA A 711 -58.84 7.59 -31.99
CA ALA A 711 -58.36 6.20 -31.98
C ALA A 711 -56.95 6.07 -32.59
N LEU A 712 -56.63 6.87 -33.62
CA LEU A 712 -55.28 6.91 -34.20
C LEU A 712 -54.26 7.47 -33.21
N THR A 713 -54.62 8.49 -32.42
CA THR A 713 -53.75 9.03 -31.36
C THR A 713 -53.56 8.03 -30.23
N GLU A 714 -54.61 7.34 -29.80
CA GLU A 714 -54.55 6.29 -28.77
C GLU A 714 -53.63 5.13 -29.19
N VAL A 715 -53.74 4.66 -30.44
CA VAL A 715 -52.83 3.63 -30.97
C VAL A 715 -51.37 4.09 -30.97
N LYS A 716 -51.09 5.36 -31.31
CA LYS A 716 -49.72 5.90 -31.30
C LYS A 716 -49.17 5.98 -29.88
N GLU A 717 -50.00 6.38 -28.91
CA GLU A 717 -49.61 6.43 -27.49
C GLU A 717 -49.31 5.04 -26.94
N LEU A 718 -50.19 4.06 -27.21
CA LEU A 718 -49.98 2.67 -26.80
C LEU A 718 -48.70 2.08 -27.43
N ARG A 719 -48.43 2.36 -28.71
CA ARG A 719 -47.21 1.90 -29.39
C ARG A 719 -45.93 2.49 -28.79
N LEU A 720 -45.95 3.76 -28.40
CA LEU A 720 -44.84 4.37 -27.67
C LEU A 720 -44.65 3.70 -26.30
N LYS A 721 -45.75 3.38 -25.60
CA LYS A 721 -45.69 2.70 -24.31
C LYS A 721 -45.15 1.27 -24.42
N VAL A 722 -45.51 0.54 -25.47
CA VAL A 722 -44.93 -0.78 -25.77
C VAL A 722 -43.42 -0.66 -25.98
N MET A 723 -42.95 0.29 -26.79
CA MET A 723 -41.53 0.46 -27.06
C MET A 723 -40.73 0.86 -25.80
N GLU A 724 -41.32 1.68 -24.93
CA GLU A 724 -40.74 2.02 -23.62
C GLU A 724 -40.61 0.78 -22.73
N LEU A 725 -41.69 0.01 -22.55
CA LEU A 725 -41.70 -1.19 -21.72
C LEU A 725 -40.79 -2.30 -22.27
N GLU A 726 -40.71 -2.48 -23.59
CA GLU A 726 -39.75 -3.40 -24.22
C GLU A 726 -38.31 -3.03 -23.89
N THR A 727 -37.99 -1.73 -23.94
CA THR A 727 -36.66 -1.23 -23.60
C THR A 727 -36.37 -1.44 -22.11
N GLN A 728 -37.34 -1.14 -21.24
CA GLN A 728 -37.21 -1.34 -19.79
C GLN A 728 -37.01 -2.83 -19.43
N VAL A 729 -37.80 -3.74 -20.00
CA VAL A 729 -37.65 -5.19 -19.83
C VAL A 729 -36.29 -5.66 -20.31
N GLN A 730 -35.82 -5.18 -21.48
CA GLN A 730 -34.52 -5.57 -22.02
C GLN A 730 -33.35 -5.10 -21.13
N VAL A 731 -33.42 -3.87 -20.61
CA VAL A 731 -32.41 -3.33 -19.70
C VAL A 731 -32.41 -4.11 -18.38
N ALA A 732 -33.58 -4.33 -17.78
CA ALA A 732 -33.71 -5.08 -16.53
C ALA A 732 -33.23 -6.52 -16.67
N THR A 733 -33.55 -7.19 -17.78
CA THR A 733 -33.09 -8.56 -18.07
C THR A 733 -31.57 -8.61 -18.26
N ASN A 734 -31.00 -7.65 -18.99
CA ASN A 734 -29.54 -7.54 -19.15
C ASN A 734 -28.83 -7.24 -17.81
N GLN A 735 -29.45 -6.44 -16.95
CA GLN A 735 -28.92 -6.14 -15.62
C GLN A 735 -28.94 -7.38 -14.73
N LEU A 736 -30.02 -8.15 -14.74
CA LEU A 736 -30.11 -9.43 -14.02
C LEU A 736 -29.06 -10.42 -14.52
N ARG A 737 -28.87 -10.54 -15.84
CA ARG A 737 -27.84 -11.42 -16.42
C ARG A 737 -26.43 -11.03 -15.98
N ARG A 738 -26.11 -9.74 -15.95
CA ARG A 738 -24.82 -9.24 -15.44
C ARG A 738 -24.63 -9.52 -13.96
N GLN A 739 -25.69 -9.39 -13.16
CA GLN A 739 -25.66 -9.73 -11.74
C GLN A 739 -25.47 -11.23 -11.52
N ASP A 740 -26.12 -12.09 -12.30
CA ASP A 740 -25.95 -13.54 -12.25
C ASP A 740 -24.54 -13.97 -12.70
N GLU A 741 -24.01 -13.38 -13.78
CA GLU A 741 -22.64 -13.59 -14.24
C GLU A 741 -21.64 -13.15 -13.16
N GLY A 742 -21.84 -11.97 -12.55
CA GLY A 742 -21.02 -11.48 -11.43
C GLY A 742 -21.12 -12.39 -10.20
N GLY A 743 -22.31 -12.86 -9.86
CA GLY A 743 -22.54 -13.81 -8.78
C GLY A 743 -21.87 -15.17 -9.01
N LYS A 744 -21.82 -15.63 -10.26
CA LYS A 744 -21.09 -16.85 -10.64
C LYS A 744 -19.59 -16.67 -10.48
N VAL A 745 -19.02 -15.56 -10.97
CA VAL A 745 -17.59 -15.26 -10.79
C VAL A 745 -17.23 -15.19 -9.31
N LEU A 746 -18.04 -14.51 -8.49
CA LEU A 746 -17.83 -14.43 -7.04
C LEU A 746 -17.88 -15.81 -6.35
N LYS A 747 -18.77 -16.71 -6.80
CA LYS A 747 -18.81 -18.09 -6.30
C LYS A 747 -17.55 -18.88 -6.69
N ASP A 748 -17.13 -18.79 -7.94
CA ASP A 748 -15.92 -19.47 -8.41
C ASP A 748 -14.67 -18.94 -7.68
N GLU A 749 -14.59 -17.62 -7.43
CA GLU A 749 -13.54 -16.99 -6.62
C GLU A 749 -13.55 -17.45 -5.16
N LEU A 750 -14.75 -17.58 -4.56
CA LEU A 750 -14.93 -18.10 -3.20
C LEU A 750 -14.48 -19.56 -3.10
N GLU A 751 -14.86 -20.41 -4.05
CA GLU A 751 -14.42 -21.82 -4.10
C GLU A 751 -12.91 -21.94 -4.28
N ALA A 752 -12.31 -21.11 -5.15
CA ALA A 752 -10.86 -21.05 -5.32
C ALA A 752 -10.15 -20.56 -4.04
N ALA A 753 -10.73 -19.60 -3.32
CA ALA A 753 -10.20 -19.13 -2.04
C ALA A 753 -10.25 -20.21 -0.96
N LEU A 754 -11.37 -20.93 -0.83
CA LEU A 754 -11.52 -22.06 0.08
C LEU A 754 -10.51 -23.17 -0.25
N ALA A 755 -10.31 -23.50 -1.53
CA ALA A 755 -9.29 -24.45 -1.94
C ALA A 755 -7.87 -24.00 -1.50
N ARG A 756 -7.52 -22.72 -1.68
CA ARG A 756 -6.25 -22.16 -1.19
C ARG A 756 -6.13 -22.27 0.33
N GLU A 757 -7.19 -21.97 1.07
CA GLU A 757 -7.23 -22.07 2.53
C GLU A 757 -6.96 -23.50 3.00
N THR A 758 -7.60 -24.50 2.38
CA THR A 758 -7.37 -25.91 2.75
C THR A 758 -5.92 -26.36 2.52
N VAL A 759 -5.28 -25.90 1.43
CA VAL A 759 -3.86 -26.18 1.15
C VAL A 759 -2.95 -25.50 2.17
N LEU A 760 -3.22 -24.24 2.51
CA LEU A 760 -2.46 -23.51 3.53
C LEU A 760 -2.63 -24.13 4.93
N ALA A 761 -3.84 -24.58 5.28
CA ALA A 761 -4.11 -25.30 6.52
C ALA A 761 -3.35 -26.63 6.58
N ALA A 762 -3.26 -27.36 5.47
CA ALA A 762 -2.45 -28.58 5.40
C ALA A 762 -0.95 -28.29 5.60
N LYS A 763 -0.41 -27.25 4.94
CA LYS A 763 0.97 -26.79 5.14
C LYS A 763 1.24 -26.36 6.58
N LEU A 764 0.30 -25.66 7.22
CA LEU A 764 0.42 -25.25 8.61
C LEU A 764 0.51 -26.47 9.55
N ARG A 765 -0.35 -27.49 9.35
CA ARG A 765 -0.27 -28.74 10.12
C ARG A 765 1.06 -29.46 9.93
N GLU A 766 1.59 -29.49 8.69
CA GLU A 766 2.90 -30.09 8.42
C GLU A 766 4.03 -29.35 9.17
N GLN A 767 4.00 -28.01 9.19
CA GLN A 767 4.99 -27.23 9.96
C GLN A 767 4.83 -27.41 11.47
N GLN A 768 3.60 -27.53 11.98
CA GLN A 768 3.35 -27.85 13.39
C GLN A 768 3.92 -29.22 13.78
N HIS A 769 3.75 -30.24 12.93
CA HIS A 769 4.37 -31.54 13.15
C HIS A 769 5.89 -31.46 13.15
N LYS A 770 6.50 -30.75 12.20
CA LYS A 770 7.97 -30.54 12.17
C LYS A 770 8.47 -29.82 13.42
N TYR A 771 7.73 -28.81 13.90
CA TYR A 771 8.08 -28.11 15.13
C TYR A 771 8.02 -29.05 16.34
N SER A 772 6.96 -29.85 16.47
CA SER A 772 6.82 -30.82 17.55
C SER A 772 7.93 -31.88 17.52
N ASP A 773 8.37 -32.30 16.33
CA ASP A 773 9.48 -33.24 16.16
C ASP A 773 10.85 -32.62 16.51
N LEU A 774 11.04 -31.33 16.23
CA LEU A 774 12.25 -30.60 16.64
C LEU A 774 12.26 -30.37 18.16
N GLU A 775 11.10 -30.07 18.75
CA GLU A 775 10.97 -29.89 20.20
C GLU A 775 11.25 -31.18 20.96
N SER A 776 10.77 -32.33 20.47
CA SER A 776 11.08 -33.64 21.08
C SER A 776 12.58 -33.95 20.98
N LYS A 777 13.20 -33.74 19.81
CA LYS A 777 14.66 -33.90 19.64
C LYS A 777 15.47 -33.03 20.58
N MET A 778 15.09 -31.77 20.75
CA MET A 778 15.77 -30.86 21.69
C MET A 778 15.63 -31.36 23.14
N LYS A 779 14.45 -31.86 23.53
CA LYS A 779 14.23 -32.46 24.86
C LYS A 779 15.07 -33.73 25.06
N ASP A 780 15.19 -34.56 24.04
CA ASP A 780 16.03 -35.77 24.08
C ASP A 780 17.53 -35.41 24.19
N GLU A 781 18.00 -34.42 23.41
CA GLU A 781 19.39 -33.94 23.47
C GLU A 781 19.74 -33.33 24.84
N THR A 782 18.83 -32.54 25.41
CA THR A 782 19.02 -31.97 26.75
C THR A 782 18.99 -33.03 27.84
N MET A 783 18.14 -34.05 27.71
CA MET A 783 18.15 -35.21 28.61
C MET A 783 19.46 -35.99 28.51
N MET A 784 19.96 -36.26 27.30
CA MET A 784 21.24 -36.95 27.09
C MET A 784 22.43 -36.15 27.61
N ALA A 785 22.41 -34.81 27.49
CA ALA A 785 23.41 -33.96 28.11
C ALA A 785 23.43 -34.10 29.64
N ARG A 786 22.25 -34.07 30.28
CA ARG A 786 22.13 -34.26 31.73
C ARG A 786 22.60 -35.64 32.20
N ILE A 787 22.35 -36.69 31.41
CA ILE A 787 22.84 -38.04 31.71
C ILE A 787 24.37 -38.06 31.67
N ARG A 788 25.00 -37.48 30.64
CA ARG A 788 26.47 -37.38 30.56
C ARG A 788 27.06 -36.58 31.72
N ASP A 789 26.44 -35.47 32.10
CA ASP A 789 26.90 -34.67 33.24
C ASP A 789 26.80 -35.47 34.56
N ALA A 790 25.74 -36.27 34.73
CA ALA A 790 25.59 -37.16 35.87
C ALA A 790 26.63 -38.29 35.88
N GLU A 791 26.92 -38.89 34.73
CA GLU A 791 27.98 -39.90 34.57
C GLU A 791 29.36 -39.33 34.89
N HIS A 792 29.67 -38.12 34.41
CA HIS A 792 30.92 -37.43 34.75
C HIS A 792 30.99 -37.08 36.23
N ALA A 793 29.89 -36.62 36.85
CA ALA A 793 29.83 -36.36 38.28
C ALA A 793 30.05 -37.64 39.11
N GLN A 794 29.49 -38.77 38.67
CA GLN A 794 29.72 -40.06 39.30
C GLN A 794 31.19 -40.49 39.19
N GLN A 795 31.81 -40.37 38.01
CA GLN A 795 33.24 -40.68 37.83
C GLN A 795 34.13 -39.82 38.72
N VAL A 796 33.82 -38.52 38.85
CA VAL A 796 34.54 -37.63 39.76
C VAL A 796 34.37 -38.06 41.22
N ALA A 797 33.17 -38.46 41.64
CA ALA A 797 32.93 -38.95 42.99
C ALA A 797 33.70 -40.25 43.28
N GLU A 798 33.72 -41.20 42.34
CA GLU A 798 34.50 -42.45 42.45
C GLU A 798 36.00 -42.16 42.56
N LEU A 799 36.54 -41.28 41.70
CA LEU A 799 37.93 -40.87 41.77
C LEU A 799 38.25 -40.18 43.10
N THR A 800 37.37 -39.29 43.57
CA THR A 800 37.55 -38.62 44.87
C THR A 800 37.59 -39.63 46.02
N GLN A 801 36.71 -40.64 46.02
CA GLN A 801 36.73 -41.70 47.00
C GLN A 801 38.03 -42.52 46.96
N THR A 802 38.54 -42.84 45.76
CA THR A 802 39.82 -43.54 45.63
C THR A 802 41.00 -42.69 46.12
N ILE A 803 40.98 -41.38 45.88
CA ILE A 803 42.00 -40.46 46.38
C ILE A 803 41.96 -40.44 47.91
N SER A 804 40.80 -40.29 48.53
CA SER A 804 40.68 -40.31 50.00
C SER A 804 41.11 -41.64 50.62
N LEU A 805 40.85 -42.77 49.97
CA LEU A 805 41.35 -44.07 50.43
C LEU A 805 42.88 -44.18 50.33
N LEU A 806 43.47 -43.63 49.27
CA LEU A 806 44.93 -43.59 49.12
C LEU A 806 45.57 -42.63 50.13
N GLU A 807 44.93 -41.50 50.43
CA GLU A 807 45.36 -40.55 51.47
C GLU A 807 45.35 -41.22 52.85
N LEU A 808 44.26 -41.88 53.23
CA LEU A 808 44.17 -42.64 54.48
C LEU A 808 45.25 -43.72 54.58
N LYS A 809 45.49 -44.47 53.50
CA LYS A 809 46.55 -45.49 53.47
C LYS A 809 47.95 -44.86 53.60
N ASN A 810 48.15 -43.68 53.02
CA ASN A 810 49.43 -42.97 53.12
C ASN A 810 49.65 -42.46 54.55
N GLU A 811 48.60 -41.95 55.20
CA GLU A 811 48.61 -41.58 56.62
C GLU A 811 48.89 -42.79 57.52
N GLU A 812 48.27 -43.95 57.24
CA GLU A 812 48.52 -45.20 57.96
C GLU A 812 49.98 -45.64 57.83
N MET A 813 50.54 -45.64 56.61
CA MET A 813 51.97 -45.94 56.41
C MET A 813 52.89 -44.93 57.10
N HIS A 814 52.50 -43.65 57.13
CA HIS A 814 53.27 -42.63 57.83
C HIS A 814 53.25 -42.87 59.35
N ALA A 815 52.10 -43.18 59.93
CA ALA A 815 51.95 -43.52 61.34
C ALA A 815 52.69 -44.82 61.71
N GLU A 816 52.65 -45.85 60.86
CA GLU A 816 53.46 -47.06 61.03
C GLU A 816 54.96 -46.76 60.99
N GLY A 817 55.40 -45.88 60.09
CA GLY A 817 56.78 -45.42 60.00
C GLY A 817 57.23 -44.69 61.28
N GLU A 818 56.40 -43.80 61.81
CA GLU A 818 56.66 -43.11 63.08
C GLU A 818 56.70 -44.08 64.26
N LEU A 819 55.79 -45.06 64.33
CA LEU A 819 55.80 -46.08 65.39
C LEU A 819 57.04 -46.96 65.33
N ARG A 820 57.50 -47.36 64.13
CA ARG A 820 58.77 -48.08 63.97
C ARG A 820 59.97 -47.25 64.41
N ASN A 821 60.03 -45.97 64.03
CA ASN A 821 61.10 -45.08 64.47
C ASN A 821 61.12 -44.95 66.00
N ASN A 822 59.95 -44.82 66.64
CA ASN A 822 59.84 -44.76 68.10
C ASN A 822 60.23 -46.08 68.80
N LEU A 823 59.95 -47.24 68.19
CA LEU A 823 60.41 -48.54 68.68
C LEU A 823 61.93 -48.66 68.59
N ASP A 824 62.52 -48.30 67.47
CA ASP A 824 63.98 -48.29 67.28
C ASP A 824 64.66 -47.34 68.29
N ASP A 825 64.06 -46.18 68.55
CA ASP A 825 64.57 -45.25 69.56
C ASP A 825 64.36 -45.76 70.99
N SER A 826 63.28 -46.48 71.26
CA SER A 826 63.07 -47.17 72.55
C SER A 826 64.08 -48.29 72.77
N GLU A 827 64.41 -49.06 71.73
CA GLU A 827 65.45 -50.08 71.79
C GLU A 827 66.85 -49.48 72.01
N LYS A 828 67.18 -48.37 71.32
CA LYS A 828 68.42 -47.62 71.59
C LYS A 828 68.46 -47.08 73.01
N VAL A 829 67.35 -46.54 73.54
CA VAL A 829 67.28 -46.06 74.92
C VAL A 829 67.50 -47.21 75.90
N ARG A 830 66.94 -48.39 75.64
CA ARG A 830 67.17 -49.59 76.46
C ARG A 830 68.63 -50.04 76.43
N GLU A 831 69.26 -50.10 75.25
CA GLU A 831 70.69 -50.42 75.15
C GLU A 831 71.59 -49.39 75.86
N LEU A 832 71.22 -48.10 75.81
CA LEU A 832 71.92 -47.06 76.57
C LEU A 832 71.70 -47.20 78.07
N GLN A 833 70.49 -47.58 78.52
CA GLN A 833 70.21 -47.86 79.93
C GLN A 833 70.98 -49.07 80.43
N ASP A 834 71.10 -50.14 79.64
CA ASP A 834 71.90 -51.32 79.97
C ASP A 834 73.40 -50.98 80.04
N LYS A 835 73.92 -50.17 79.10
CA LYS A 835 75.28 -49.63 79.17
C LYS A 835 75.50 -48.72 80.38
N VAL A 836 74.52 -47.90 80.75
CA VAL A 836 74.58 -47.09 81.97
C VAL A 836 74.53 -47.95 83.23
N ALA A 837 73.79 -49.06 83.22
CA ALA A 837 73.76 -50.03 84.31
C ALA A 837 75.10 -50.78 84.46
N GLU A 838 75.73 -51.19 83.35
CA GLU A 838 77.10 -51.72 83.34
C GLU A 838 78.11 -50.70 83.89
N LEU A 839 78.07 -49.45 83.40
CA LEU A 839 78.96 -48.39 83.89
C LEU A 839 78.71 -48.04 85.38
N LYS A 840 77.48 -48.18 85.88
CA LYS A 840 77.15 -48.05 87.31
C LYS A 840 77.62 -49.24 88.14
N ALA A 841 77.76 -50.42 87.56
CA ALA A 841 78.29 -51.61 88.24
C ALA A 841 79.83 -51.57 88.38
N GLU A 842 80.52 -50.82 87.52
CA GLU A 842 81.99 -50.69 87.56
C GLU A 842 82.52 -49.69 88.62
N PHE A 843 81.64 -48.95 89.34
CA PHE A 843 82.07 -47.99 90.38
C PHE A 843 81.22 -48.07 91.66
N PRO A 844 81.76 -48.56 92.80
CA PRO A 844 81.05 -48.56 94.07
C PRO A 844 81.06 -47.16 94.72
N THR A 845 79.89 -46.73 95.19
CA THR A 845 79.57 -45.45 95.88
C THR A 845 80.50 -45.11 97.07
N PRO A 846 80.52 -43.84 97.53
CA PRO A 846 79.77 -43.56 98.78
C PRO A 846 79.14 -42.15 98.94
N ILE A 847 77.95 -42.14 99.59
CA ILE A 847 77.42 -41.24 100.65
C ILE A 847 77.47 -39.70 100.47
N THR A 848 76.28 -39.03 100.46
CA THR A 848 75.79 -37.99 101.42
C THR A 848 74.56 -37.21 100.90
N SER A 849 73.55 -36.98 101.77
CA SER A 849 72.39 -36.04 101.73
C SER A 849 72.77 -34.54 101.58
N PRO A 850 71.85 -33.52 101.63
CA PRO A 850 70.39 -33.41 101.39
C PRO A 850 69.99 -32.19 100.49
N GLU A 851 68.68 -31.94 100.35
CA GLU A 851 67.99 -30.68 99.95
C GLU A 851 68.09 -30.19 98.48
N THR A 852 66.93 -30.11 97.80
CA THR A 852 66.34 -28.87 97.24
C THR A 852 65.11 -29.20 96.37
N GLU A 853 63.92 -28.76 96.80
CA GLU A 853 62.89 -28.27 95.87
C GLU A 853 63.33 -26.89 95.33
N PRO A 854 62.67 -26.24 94.35
CA PRO A 854 61.54 -26.63 93.47
C PRO A 854 61.93 -26.45 91.99
N TRP A 855 61.00 -26.47 91.02
CA TRP A 855 60.86 -25.47 89.91
C TRP A 855 59.86 -25.99 88.86
N ARG A 856 58.70 -25.31 88.82
CA ARG A 856 57.79 -25.19 87.67
C ARG A 856 58.51 -24.49 86.51
N TRP A 857 58.17 -24.82 85.25
CA TRP A 857 57.88 -23.96 84.07
C TRP A 857 57.27 -24.92 83.00
N LEU A 858 56.01 -24.76 82.54
CA LEU A 858 55.55 -23.98 81.37
C LEU A 858 56.28 -24.42 80.07
N GLU A 859 55.64 -24.82 78.96
CA GLU A 859 54.32 -24.52 78.36
C GLU A 859 53.63 -25.76 77.79
#